data_AF-A0A7G2N3P2-F1
#
_entry.id   AF-A0A7G2N3P2-F1
#
_cell.length_a   1.000
_cell.length_b   1.000
_cell.length_c   1.000
_cell.angle_alpha   90.00
_cell.angle_beta   90.00
_cell.angle_gamma   90.00
#
_symmetry.space_group_name_H-M   'P 1'
#
loop_
_entity.id
_entity.type
_entity.pdbx_description
1 polymer ?
#
loop_
_entity_poly.entity_id
_entity_poly.type
_entity_poly.pdbx_seq_one_letter_code
_entity_poly.pdbx_strand_id
1 'polypeptide(L)'
;MSKKRIAVIGAGIADVKAAKTLSKKLKNDAEILLIDKHSYHTMMTQLHEVAAGRVPFTNAQYDLQKLFAHQKNVQLLTDEVIGLDKAAKQITTKYNGVITYDYVIIAIGGEPNDFGVSGVKAHGFTLWSMEDALKIRRHLEKTVEQAALEHDDDKRKALLNFVVAGSGFTGIEMIGELIDWRRIAAREYKLDESEFTLSVVEMMPTILNTLDRQDADKVVKYLTKHHVNLLLNHAITEVAADHVKIKDGENVPTHTLIWTTGVQGNTQATSYGLEKTERGERLTANAYMEAVGFEALGIYVAGDVSGYTEKETGRPTPQIVEAAEQTAHIASLNIIADIKGTEKHTYVGSYKGTMVSVGAKWGVAELFGKVHLSGFFAMAVKHLIFIMYTLQIGSLWYMFTYLKNEIFHTEHERNLFRGHTSRLGNVLWSVPLRIFYGLVWLVEATPKWVGDGKLWDPTTWFGKGSWFTNDIHLPFKWLKETADAAAGASTGAADATASASTAAETTKSTAEFGLSYSFGHEPMAVLEKVPHWLKPLFKFMIPNEDVALFMQKFMSVVEVALALALIVGAFTWLASAATAALTVMFVLSGMFYWVNIWFLFVALALMNGSGRAFGLDKWLQPWLQKHFFKWWYGKSKSIYK
;
A
#
# COMPACT_ATOMS: atom_id res chain seq x y z
N MET A 1 47.38 -15.15 -3.78
CA MET A 1 47.44 -14.00 -4.70
C MET A 1 47.01 -12.75 -3.95
N SER A 2 47.53 -11.56 -4.28
CA SER A 2 46.98 -10.32 -3.72
C SER A 2 45.55 -10.15 -4.20
N LYS A 3 44.64 -9.76 -3.31
CA LYS A 3 43.25 -9.49 -3.70
C LYS A 3 43.20 -8.34 -4.69
N LYS A 4 42.37 -8.46 -5.72
CA LYS A 4 42.12 -7.40 -6.69
C LYS A 4 41.26 -6.30 -6.09
N ARG A 5 41.58 -5.05 -6.37
CA ARG A 5 40.83 -3.88 -5.88
C ARG A 5 39.85 -3.43 -6.95
N ILE A 6 38.56 -3.46 -6.62
CA ILE A 6 37.50 -3.07 -7.54
C ILE A 6 36.77 -1.87 -6.96
N ALA A 7 36.82 -0.75 -7.67
CA ALA A 7 36.03 0.43 -7.30
C ALA A 7 34.69 0.45 -8.04
N VAL A 8 33.62 0.80 -7.35
CA VAL A 8 32.28 1.02 -7.93
C VAL A 8 31.85 2.42 -7.54
N ILE A 9 31.65 3.29 -8.54
CA ILE A 9 31.36 4.71 -8.34
C ILE A 9 29.87 4.98 -8.59
N GLY A 10 29.17 5.26 -7.49
CA GLY A 10 27.72 5.41 -7.39
C GLY A 10 27.14 4.47 -6.32
N ALA A 11 25.90 4.75 -5.89
CA ALA A 11 25.10 3.85 -5.04
C ALA A 11 23.67 3.67 -5.58
N GLY A 12 23.50 3.78 -6.90
CA GLY A 12 22.23 3.53 -7.58
C GLY A 12 21.93 2.05 -7.74
N ILE A 13 20.98 1.75 -8.63
CA ILE A 13 20.54 0.37 -8.89
C ILE A 13 21.66 -0.46 -9.52
N ALA A 14 22.35 0.10 -10.51
CA ALA A 14 23.49 -0.52 -11.18
C ALA A 14 24.62 -0.84 -10.17
N ASP A 15 24.99 0.11 -9.33
CA ASP A 15 26.11 -0.02 -8.39
C ASP A 15 25.86 -1.09 -7.33
N VAL A 16 24.67 -1.08 -6.73
CA VAL A 16 24.27 -2.08 -5.73
C VAL A 16 24.27 -3.47 -6.36
N LYS A 17 23.72 -3.60 -7.57
CA LYS A 17 23.73 -4.86 -8.32
C LYS A 17 25.15 -5.35 -8.61
N ALA A 18 26.04 -4.45 -9.03
CA ALA A 18 27.42 -4.77 -9.35
C ALA A 18 28.19 -5.21 -8.09
N ALA A 19 28.17 -4.40 -7.03
CA ALA A 19 28.85 -4.69 -5.77
C ALA A 19 28.37 -6.01 -5.14
N LYS A 20 27.06 -6.30 -5.16
CA LYS A 20 26.51 -7.58 -4.69
C LYS A 20 26.99 -8.77 -5.55
N THR A 21 26.99 -8.61 -6.86
CA THR A 21 27.42 -9.66 -7.80
C THR A 21 28.90 -10.00 -7.62
N LEU A 22 29.75 -8.97 -7.63
CA LEU A 22 31.20 -9.09 -7.42
C LEU A 22 31.51 -9.68 -6.04
N SER A 23 30.88 -9.17 -4.97
CA SER A 23 31.11 -9.64 -3.60
C SER A 23 30.81 -11.13 -3.45
N LYS A 24 29.69 -11.59 -4.02
CA LYS A 24 29.28 -12.99 -3.99
C LYS A 24 30.22 -13.90 -4.77
N LYS A 25 30.74 -13.46 -5.92
CA LYS A 25 31.51 -14.30 -6.87
C LYS A 25 33.02 -14.26 -6.66
N LEU A 26 33.54 -13.23 -5.98
CA LEU A 26 34.97 -12.96 -5.72
C LEU A 26 35.27 -12.80 -4.22
N LYS A 27 34.53 -13.51 -3.36
CA LYS A 27 34.58 -13.35 -1.89
C LYS A 27 36.00 -13.35 -1.30
N ASN A 28 36.89 -14.19 -1.86
CA ASN A 28 38.27 -14.33 -1.39
C ASN A 28 39.30 -13.69 -2.34
N ASP A 29 38.87 -13.27 -3.53
CA ASP A 29 39.76 -12.87 -4.63
C ASP A 29 39.81 -11.35 -4.84
N ALA A 30 38.83 -10.61 -4.32
CA ALA A 30 38.74 -9.17 -4.49
C ALA A 30 38.25 -8.41 -3.24
N GLU A 31 38.68 -7.16 -3.14
CA GLU A 31 38.15 -6.14 -2.24
C GLU A 31 37.41 -5.10 -3.07
N ILE A 32 36.16 -4.83 -2.69
CA ILE A 32 35.25 -3.96 -3.43
C ILE A 32 35.07 -2.69 -2.62
N LEU A 33 35.31 -1.55 -3.23
CA LEU A 33 35.06 -0.24 -2.65
C LEU A 33 33.88 0.40 -3.39
N LEU A 34 32.75 0.56 -2.69
CA LEU A 34 31.59 1.28 -3.18
C LEU A 34 31.68 2.74 -2.70
N ILE A 35 31.74 3.68 -3.65
CA ILE A 35 31.91 5.11 -3.37
C ILE A 35 30.66 5.86 -3.85
N ASP A 36 29.99 6.60 -2.97
CA ASP A 36 28.88 7.47 -3.35
C ASP A 36 28.82 8.71 -2.45
N LYS A 37 28.27 9.81 -2.96
CA LYS A 37 28.10 11.05 -2.19
C LYS A 37 27.10 10.92 -1.04
N HIS A 38 26.29 9.87 -1.02
CA HIS A 38 25.33 9.54 0.03
C HIS A 38 25.67 8.21 0.71
N SER A 39 25.25 8.05 1.96
CA SER A 39 25.38 6.80 2.72
C SER A 39 24.24 5.80 2.45
N TYR A 40 23.40 6.08 1.46
CA TYR A 40 22.16 5.34 1.18
C TYR A 40 21.96 5.16 -0.33
N HIS A 41 21.33 4.06 -0.70
CA HIS A 41 20.80 3.78 -2.03
C HIS A 41 19.41 4.41 -2.17
N THR A 42 19.16 5.15 -3.26
CA THR A 42 17.86 5.77 -3.51
C THR A 42 17.02 4.93 -4.46
N MET A 43 15.80 4.60 -4.04
CA MET A 43 14.79 4.00 -4.90
C MET A 43 14.12 5.08 -5.76
N MET A 44 14.73 5.40 -6.90
CA MET A 44 14.32 6.51 -7.77
C MET A 44 12.86 6.38 -8.25
N THR A 45 12.38 5.15 -8.44
CA THR A 45 11.00 4.84 -8.87
C THR A 45 9.94 5.12 -7.81
N GLN A 46 10.31 5.59 -6.61
CA GLN A 46 9.38 5.98 -5.54
C GLN A 46 9.43 7.47 -5.19
N LEU A 47 10.24 8.27 -5.90
CA LEU A 47 10.42 9.69 -5.57
C LEU A 47 9.13 10.50 -5.70
N HIS A 48 8.26 10.18 -6.67
CA HIS A 48 6.95 10.82 -6.83
C HIS A 48 6.05 10.62 -5.60
N GLU A 49 6.13 9.44 -4.98
CA GLU A 49 5.36 9.08 -3.78
C GLU A 49 5.81 9.89 -2.56
N VAL A 50 7.12 10.12 -2.44
CA VAL A 50 7.72 10.96 -1.38
C VAL A 50 7.41 12.44 -1.62
N ALA A 51 7.49 12.89 -2.88
CA ALA A 51 7.24 14.28 -3.27
C ALA A 51 5.81 14.73 -2.96
N ALA A 52 4.82 13.87 -3.14
CA ALA A 52 3.43 14.13 -2.76
C ALA A 52 3.10 13.74 -1.30
N GLY A 53 4.12 13.39 -0.50
CA GLY A 53 3.96 13.05 0.92
C GLY A 53 3.10 11.82 1.17
N ARG A 54 3.03 10.85 0.24
CA ARG A 54 2.28 9.60 0.44
C ARG A 54 3.00 8.64 1.36
N VAL A 55 4.32 8.54 1.22
CA VAL A 55 5.18 7.70 2.05
C VAL A 55 6.32 8.53 2.64
N PRO A 56 6.87 8.12 3.79
CA PRO A 56 8.07 8.76 4.33
C PRO A 56 9.26 8.56 3.39
N PHE A 57 10.20 9.50 3.37
CA PHE A 57 11.41 9.42 2.55
C PHE A 57 12.25 8.16 2.84
N THR A 58 12.18 7.65 4.07
CA THR A 58 12.84 6.40 4.49
C THR A 58 12.30 5.16 3.77
N ASN A 59 11.15 5.24 3.09
CA ASN A 59 10.64 4.17 2.24
C ASN A 59 11.45 4.01 0.95
N ALA A 60 12.09 5.10 0.49
CA ALA A 60 12.86 5.16 -0.74
C ALA A 60 14.37 5.38 -0.50
N GLN A 61 14.83 5.37 0.75
CA GLN A 61 16.25 5.41 1.12
C GLN A 61 16.67 4.11 1.81
N TYR A 62 17.58 3.38 1.18
CA TYR A 62 18.13 2.14 1.73
C TYR A 62 19.57 2.38 2.20
N ASP A 63 19.76 2.43 3.52
CA ASP A 63 21.07 2.50 4.17
C ASP A 63 22.03 1.41 3.63
N LEU A 64 23.18 1.87 3.12
CA LEU A 64 24.18 1.01 2.48
C LEU A 64 24.89 0.12 3.50
N GLN A 65 25.12 0.58 4.73
CA GLN A 65 25.75 -0.22 5.77
C GLN A 65 24.88 -1.43 6.12
N LYS A 66 23.57 -1.22 6.32
CA LYS A 66 22.61 -2.33 6.52
C LYS A 66 22.59 -3.26 5.33
N LEU A 67 22.64 -2.71 4.11
CA LEU A 67 22.58 -3.51 2.90
C LEU A 67 23.82 -4.41 2.75
N PHE A 68 25.01 -3.91 3.09
CA PHE A 68 26.28 -4.62 2.91
C PHE A 68 26.89 -5.21 4.19
N ALA A 69 26.19 -5.16 5.33
CA ALA A 69 26.70 -5.59 6.65
C ALA A 69 27.31 -7.00 6.69
N HIS A 70 26.83 -7.92 5.85
CA HIS A 70 27.31 -9.30 5.79
C HIS A 70 28.37 -9.54 4.70
N GLN A 71 28.65 -8.56 3.84
CA GLN A 71 29.65 -8.64 2.78
C GLN A 71 30.99 -8.07 3.27
N LYS A 72 31.75 -8.89 4.00
CA LYS A 72 33.05 -8.49 4.60
C LYS A 72 34.11 -8.00 3.60
N ASN A 73 33.96 -8.30 2.31
CA ASN A 73 34.85 -7.83 1.25
C ASN A 73 34.35 -6.58 0.52
N VAL A 74 33.28 -5.95 1.01
CA VAL A 74 32.77 -4.67 0.51
C VAL A 74 33.05 -3.59 1.56
N GLN A 75 33.77 -2.56 1.14
CA GLN A 75 34.01 -1.33 1.89
C GLN A 75 33.11 -0.24 1.31
N LEU A 76 32.59 0.61 2.18
CA LEU A 76 31.73 1.73 1.82
C LEU A 76 32.47 3.03 2.09
N LEU A 77 32.48 3.93 1.11
CA LEU A 77 33.04 5.27 1.25
C LEU A 77 31.99 6.30 0.85
N THR A 78 31.56 7.11 1.81
CA THR A 78 30.67 8.24 1.51
C THR A 78 31.53 9.45 1.13
N ASP A 79 31.77 9.63 -0.17
CA ASP A 79 32.57 10.72 -0.73
C ASP A 79 32.15 10.97 -2.20
N GLU A 80 32.46 12.16 -2.70
CA GLU A 80 32.26 12.55 -4.09
C GLU A 80 33.52 12.27 -4.91
N VAL A 81 33.39 11.53 -6.01
CA VAL A 81 34.50 11.31 -6.96
C VAL A 81 34.60 12.50 -7.90
N ILE A 82 35.73 13.19 -7.91
CA ILE A 82 35.92 14.41 -8.71
C ILE A 82 36.81 14.19 -9.94
N GLY A 83 37.57 13.09 -10.00
CA GLY A 83 38.45 12.82 -11.12
C GLY A 83 38.85 11.35 -11.25
N LEU A 84 39.28 10.98 -12.47
CA LEU A 84 39.75 9.65 -12.82
C LEU A 84 41.06 9.76 -13.62
N ASP A 85 42.17 9.33 -13.01
CA ASP A 85 43.43 9.13 -13.71
C ASP A 85 43.50 7.69 -14.22
N LYS A 86 43.25 7.57 -15.52
CA LYS A 86 43.19 6.29 -16.23
C LYS A 86 44.57 5.62 -16.34
N ALA A 87 45.62 6.42 -16.50
CA ALA A 87 46.99 5.92 -16.69
C ALA A 87 47.57 5.41 -15.37
N ALA A 88 47.36 6.15 -14.29
CA ALA A 88 47.81 5.76 -12.95
C ALA A 88 46.83 4.78 -12.25
N LYS A 89 45.67 4.50 -12.85
CA LYS A 89 44.55 3.73 -12.28
C LYS A 89 44.14 4.25 -10.90
N GLN A 90 43.84 5.54 -10.85
CA GLN A 90 43.55 6.28 -9.63
C GLN A 90 42.24 7.05 -9.75
N ILE A 91 41.47 7.04 -8.66
CA ILE A 91 40.25 7.84 -8.47
C ILE A 91 40.58 8.95 -7.49
N THR A 92 40.26 10.18 -7.85
CA THR A 92 40.39 11.33 -6.93
C THR A 92 39.04 11.59 -6.28
N THR A 93 39.02 11.54 -4.96
CA THR A 93 37.85 11.86 -4.14
C THR A 93 37.98 13.26 -3.55
N LYS A 94 36.85 13.86 -3.18
CA LYS A 94 36.82 15.24 -2.68
C LYS A 94 37.44 15.38 -1.30
N TYR A 95 37.24 14.40 -0.40
CA TYR A 95 37.69 14.51 0.99
C TYR A 95 38.74 13.46 1.39
N ASN A 96 38.76 12.28 0.76
CA ASN A 96 39.63 11.17 1.14
C ASN A 96 40.87 11.01 0.24
N GLY A 97 41.15 11.98 -0.62
CA GLY A 97 42.32 11.98 -1.50
C GLY A 97 42.22 10.95 -2.62
N VAL A 98 43.34 10.26 -2.89
CA VAL A 98 43.50 9.39 -4.06
C VAL A 98 43.37 7.91 -3.70
N ILE A 99 42.59 7.19 -4.51
CA ILE A 99 42.29 5.78 -4.33
C ILE A 99 42.72 5.00 -5.56
N THR A 100 43.50 3.94 -5.38
CA THR A 100 43.99 3.10 -6.49
C THR A 100 43.07 1.90 -6.74
N TYR A 101 42.90 1.53 -8.01
CA TYR A 101 42.04 0.41 -8.41
C TYR A 101 42.73 -0.51 -9.42
N ASP A 102 42.31 -1.77 -9.50
CA ASP A 102 42.64 -2.67 -10.61
C ASP A 102 41.54 -2.61 -11.69
N TYR A 103 40.28 -2.55 -11.24
CA TYR A 103 39.08 -2.37 -12.06
C TYR A 103 38.19 -1.27 -11.47
N VAL A 104 37.48 -0.53 -12.32
CA VAL A 104 36.49 0.47 -11.90
C VAL A 104 35.20 0.32 -12.70
N ILE A 105 34.05 0.37 -12.01
CA ILE A 105 32.73 0.51 -12.62
C ILE A 105 32.24 1.93 -12.37
N ILE A 106 31.94 2.66 -13.44
CA ILE A 106 31.34 3.99 -13.41
C ILE A 106 29.84 3.84 -13.64
N ALA A 107 29.04 4.08 -12.61
CA ALA A 107 27.59 3.93 -12.67
C ALA A 107 26.86 5.07 -11.92
N ILE A 108 27.39 6.30 -12.05
CA ILE A 108 26.88 7.54 -11.43
C ILE A 108 25.51 8.04 -11.91
N GLY A 109 24.77 7.21 -12.67
CA GLY A 109 23.41 7.49 -13.13
C GLY A 109 23.28 8.59 -14.18
N GLY A 110 22.04 9.04 -14.38
CA GLY A 110 21.71 10.19 -15.21
C GLY A 110 21.46 11.45 -14.39
N GLU A 111 21.05 12.51 -15.07
CA GLU A 111 20.52 13.74 -14.50
C GLU A 111 19.39 14.32 -15.38
N PRO A 112 18.51 15.18 -14.84
CA PRO A 112 17.49 15.87 -15.62
C PRO A 112 18.10 16.72 -16.73
N ASN A 113 17.47 16.68 -17.91
CA ASN A 113 17.86 17.54 -19.02
C ASN A 113 16.90 18.74 -19.13
N ASP A 114 17.41 19.96 -18.96
CA ASP A 114 16.62 21.19 -19.12
C ASP A 114 16.45 21.61 -20.59
N PHE A 115 17.14 20.94 -21.51
CA PHE A 115 17.20 21.24 -22.95
C PHE A 115 17.59 22.71 -23.27
N GLY A 116 18.24 23.39 -22.33
CA GLY A 116 18.56 24.82 -22.45
C GLY A 116 17.35 25.75 -22.33
N VAL A 117 16.19 25.27 -21.88
CA VAL A 117 14.99 26.09 -21.68
C VAL A 117 15.23 27.09 -20.56
N SER A 118 15.00 28.37 -20.86
CA SER A 118 15.27 29.46 -19.93
C SER A 118 14.44 29.34 -18.65
N GLY A 119 15.09 29.56 -17.50
CA GLY A 119 14.43 29.63 -16.20
C GLY A 119 14.13 28.29 -15.53
N VAL A 120 14.27 27.12 -16.20
CA VAL A 120 14.03 25.80 -15.60
C VAL A 120 14.86 25.60 -14.32
N LYS A 121 16.16 25.93 -14.36
CA LYS A 121 17.05 25.81 -13.18
C LYS A 121 16.71 26.79 -12.05
N ALA A 122 16.11 27.94 -12.36
CA ALA A 122 15.83 29.00 -11.40
C ALA A 122 14.45 28.84 -10.73
N HIS A 123 13.46 28.33 -11.48
CA HIS A 123 12.06 28.34 -11.10
C HIS A 123 11.37 26.98 -11.20
N GLY A 124 11.97 26.01 -11.89
CA GLY A 124 11.46 24.65 -12.00
C GLY A 124 11.97 23.73 -10.88
N PHE A 125 11.20 22.68 -10.61
CA PHE A 125 11.56 21.60 -9.70
C PHE A 125 11.83 20.32 -10.49
N THR A 126 13.03 19.78 -10.40
CA THR A 126 13.31 18.44 -10.92
C THR A 126 12.79 17.37 -9.96
N LEU A 127 12.64 16.12 -10.43
CA LEU A 127 12.31 14.97 -9.58
C LEU A 127 13.26 13.81 -9.87
N TRP A 128 14.51 13.96 -9.43
CA TRP A 128 15.58 12.98 -9.73
C TRP A 128 16.39 12.54 -8.51
N SER A 129 16.29 13.26 -7.40
CA SER A 129 16.96 12.96 -6.14
C SER A 129 16.00 12.96 -4.97
N MET A 130 16.44 12.43 -3.82
CA MET A 130 15.65 12.50 -2.60
C MET A 130 15.49 13.96 -2.14
N GLU A 131 16.54 14.76 -2.29
CA GLU A 131 16.55 16.19 -1.99
C GLU A 131 15.50 16.92 -2.83
N ASP A 132 15.39 16.59 -4.11
CA ASP A 132 14.39 17.13 -5.02
C ASP A 132 12.96 16.77 -4.59
N ALA A 133 12.70 15.50 -4.28
CA ALA A 133 11.39 15.05 -3.80
C ALA A 133 10.98 15.80 -2.51
N LEU A 134 11.92 15.97 -1.57
CA LEU A 134 11.67 16.72 -0.34
C LEU A 134 11.49 18.22 -0.58
N LYS A 135 12.20 18.82 -1.54
CA LYS A 135 12.00 20.22 -1.95
C LYS A 135 10.62 20.42 -2.55
N ILE A 136 10.19 19.55 -3.47
CA ILE A 136 8.85 19.58 -4.06
C ILE A 136 7.80 19.50 -2.97
N ARG A 137 7.92 18.52 -2.05
CA ARG A 137 6.96 18.36 -0.96
C ARG A 137 6.79 19.64 -0.14
N ARG A 138 7.89 20.23 0.32
CA ARG A 138 7.85 21.48 1.11
C ARG A 138 7.27 22.64 0.30
N HIS A 139 7.60 22.72 -0.98
CA HIS A 139 7.08 23.76 -1.87
C HIS A 139 5.58 23.63 -2.07
N LEU A 140 5.08 22.42 -2.32
CA LEU A 140 3.65 22.12 -2.46
C LEU A 140 2.88 22.51 -1.19
N GLU A 141 3.34 22.07 -0.01
CA GLU A 141 2.72 22.40 1.28
C GLU A 141 2.68 23.92 1.51
N LYS A 142 3.81 24.61 1.30
CA LYS A 142 3.93 26.06 1.45
C LYS A 142 3.08 26.85 0.45
N THR A 143 2.99 26.39 -0.79
CA THR A 143 2.23 27.07 -1.85
C THR A 143 0.73 27.00 -1.56
N VAL A 144 0.24 25.85 -1.08
CA VAL A 144 -1.17 25.72 -0.66
C VAL A 144 -1.46 26.55 0.60
N GLU A 145 -0.53 26.60 1.55
CA GLU A 145 -0.64 27.50 2.71
C GLU A 145 -0.78 28.96 2.28
N GLN A 146 0.04 29.41 1.33
CA GLN A 146 -0.05 30.77 0.77
C GLN A 146 -1.38 31.00 0.06
N ALA A 147 -1.84 30.05 -0.75
CA ALA A 147 -3.13 30.14 -1.43
C ALA A 147 -4.31 30.25 -0.46
N ALA A 148 -4.24 29.57 0.68
CA ALA A 148 -5.28 29.61 1.72
C ALA A 148 -5.40 30.98 2.42
N LEU A 149 -4.37 31.83 2.30
CA LEU A 149 -4.34 33.19 2.82
C LEU A 149 -4.50 34.26 1.72
N GLU A 150 -4.60 33.86 0.45
CA GLU A 150 -4.63 34.78 -0.67
C GLU A 150 -6.06 35.25 -0.97
N HIS A 151 -6.21 36.57 -1.09
CA HIS A 151 -7.48 37.24 -1.30
C HIS A 151 -7.74 37.60 -2.77
N ASP A 152 -6.68 37.69 -3.58
CA ASP A 152 -6.79 37.82 -5.03
C ASP A 152 -7.09 36.46 -5.67
N ASP A 153 -8.23 36.35 -6.35
CA ASP A 153 -8.70 35.09 -6.93
C ASP A 153 -7.80 34.56 -8.04
N ASP A 154 -7.26 35.43 -8.89
CA ASP A 154 -6.45 35.01 -10.02
C ASP A 154 -5.07 34.57 -9.53
N LYS A 155 -4.52 35.25 -8.53
CA LYS A 155 -3.30 34.82 -7.86
C LYS A 155 -3.49 33.53 -7.06
N ARG A 156 -4.62 33.38 -6.37
CA ARG A 156 -4.96 32.13 -5.66
C ARG A 156 -5.06 30.95 -6.63
N LYS A 157 -5.72 31.13 -7.78
CA LYS A 157 -5.77 30.13 -8.86
C LYS A 157 -4.37 29.79 -9.40
N ALA A 158 -3.51 30.78 -9.59
CA ALA A 158 -2.13 30.55 -10.05
C ALA A 158 -1.30 29.76 -9.01
N LEU A 159 -1.47 30.03 -7.71
CA LEU A 159 -0.84 29.25 -6.64
C LEU A 159 -1.34 27.79 -6.61
N LEU A 160 -2.62 27.57 -6.88
CA LEU A 160 -3.26 26.24 -6.88
C LEU A 160 -3.21 25.52 -8.24
N ASN A 161 -2.54 26.10 -9.24
CA ASN A 161 -2.27 25.44 -10.52
C ASN A 161 -0.90 24.76 -10.47
N PHE A 162 -0.89 23.43 -10.38
CA PHE A 162 0.34 22.63 -10.39
C PHE A 162 0.61 22.07 -11.78
N VAL A 163 1.75 22.44 -12.36
CA VAL A 163 2.13 22.06 -13.73
C VAL A 163 3.24 21.03 -13.69
N VAL A 164 3.06 19.93 -14.41
CA VAL A 164 4.09 18.90 -14.65
C VAL A 164 4.51 18.96 -16.11
N ALA A 165 5.79 19.22 -16.37
CA ALA A 165 6.35 19.18 -17.71
C ALA A 165 6.76 17.74 -18.06
N GLY A 166 6.27 17.23 -19.18
CA GLY A 166 6.56 15.91 -19.70
C GLY A 166 5.54 14.86 -19.29
N SER A 167 5.17 14.02 -20.25
CA SER A 167 4.19 12.94 -20.08
C SER A 167 4.79 11.54 -20.14
N GLY A 168 6.09 11.44 -19.84
CA GLY A 168 6.77 10.17 -19.58
C GLY A 168 6.36 9.57 -18.22
N PHE A 169 6.96 8.44 -17.85
CA PHE A 169 6.59 7.71 -16.62
C PHE A 169 6.60 8.61 -15.38
N THR A 170 7.72 9.28 -15.10
CA THR A 170 7.87 10.14 -13.93
C THR A 170 6.82 11.25 -13.85
N GLY A 171 6.51 11.90 -14.97
CA GLY A 171 5.51 12.97 -15.02
C GLY A 171 4.10 12.47 -14.75
N ILE A 172 3.72 11.34 -15.38
CA ILE A 172 2.41 10.73 -15.17
C ILE A 172 2.25 10.16 -13.75
N GLU A 173 3.31 9.60 -13.18
CA GLU A 173 3.30 9.14 -11.79
C GLU A 173 3.16 10.31 -10.82
N MET A 174 3.89 11.40 -11.05
CA MET A 174 3.81 12.61 -10.23
C MET A 174 2.42 13.25 -10.30
N ILE A 175 1.85 13.44 -11.50
CA ILE A 175 0.49 14.01 -11.61
C ILE A 175 -0.55 13.09 -10.96
N GLY A 176 -0.36 11.77 -11.05
CA GLY A 176 -1.19 10.79 -10.39
C GLY A 176 -1.20 10.93 -8.87
N GLU A 177 -0.03 11.16 -8.27
CA GLU A 177 0.08 11.43 -6.84
C GLU A 177 -0.57 12.78 -6.44
N LEU A 178 -0.46 13.80 -7.30
CA LEU A 178 -1.14 15.09 -7.07
C LEU A 178 -2.67 14.97 -7.14
N ILE A 179 -3.22 14.10 -8.01
CA ILE A 179 -4.66 13.79 -8.04
C ILE A 179 -5.14 13.27 -6.69
N ASP A 180 -4.38 12.35 -6.07
CA ASP A 180 -4.74 11.80 -4.77
C ASP A 180 -4.51 12.81 -3.63
N TRP A 181 -3.48 13.65 -3.73
CA TRP A 181 -3.10 14.63 -2.72
C TRP A 181 -4.03 15.86 -2.68
N ARG A 182 -4.54 16.36 -3.82
CA ARG A 182 -5.34 17.61 -3.87
C ARG A 182 -6.49 17.64 -2.88
N ARG A 183 -7.19 16.51 -2.71
CA ARG A 183 -8.35 16.40 -1.81
C ARG A 183 -7.96 16.48 -0.34
N ILE A 184 -6.75 16.03 -0.02
CA ILE A 184 -6.17 16.11 1.33
C ILE A 184 -5.78 17.56 1.59
N ALA A 185 -5.01 18.16 0.68
CA ALA A 185 -4.61 19.55 0.75
C ALA A 185 -5.82 20.50 0.90
N ALA A 186 -6.83 20.37 0.03
CA ALA A 186 -8.05 21.17 0.10
C ALA A 186 -8.73 21.08 1.48
N ARG A 187 -8.80 19.87 2.06
CA ARG A 187 -9.41 19.69 3.38
C ARG A 187 -8.59 20.31 4.51
N GLU A 188 -7.28 20.09 4.51
CA GLU A 188 -6.38 20.56 5.57
C GLU A 188 -6.29 22.09 5.60
N TYR A 189 -6.22 22.70 4.43
CA TYR A 189 -6.12 24.15 4.26
C TYR A 189 -7.47 24.86 4.06
N LYS A 190 -8.59 24.11 4.16
CA LYS A 190 -9.97 24.63 4.07
C LYS A 190 -10.28 25.36 2.75
N LEU A 191 -9.69 24.88 1.66
CA LEU A 191 -9.93 25.34 0.29
C LEU A 191 -10.96 24.44 -0.42
N ASP A 192 -11.57 24.92 -1.50
CA ASP A 192 -12.39 24.04 -2.34
C ASP A 192 -11.47 23.17 -3.22
N GLU A 193 -11.78 21.87 -3.33
CA GLU A 193 -11.01 20.94 -4.18
C GLU A 193 -11.03 21.39 -5.66
N SER A 194 -12.10 22.05 -6.10
CA SER A 194 -12.26 22.53 -7.47
C SER A 194 -11.38 23.73 -7.84
N GLU A 195 -10.78 24.41 -6.86
CA GLU A 195 -9.81 25.50 -7.13
C GLU A 195 -8.45 24.96 -7.57
N PHE A 196 -8.16 23.69 -7.29
CA PHE A 196 -6.91 23.04 -7.67
C PHE A 196 -6.92 22.67 -9.15
N THR A 197 -5.97 23.23 -9.90
CA THR A 197 -5.75 22.88 -11.31
C THR A 197 -4.51 22.00 -11.42
N LEU A 198 -4.64 20.87 -12.10
CA LEU A 198 -3.52 19.95 -12.36
C LEU A 198 -3.30 19.89 -13.87
N SER A 199 -2.11 20.26 -14.33
CA SER A 199 -1.80 20.34 -15.77
C SER A 199 -0.57 19.51 -16.10
N VAL A 200 -0.63 18.79 -17.23
CA VAL A 200 0.54 18.13 -17.84
C VAL A 200 0.81 18.81 -19.17
N VAL A 201 2.01 19.33 -19.36
CA VAL A 201 2.44 19.96 -20.61
C VAL A 201 3.34 19.00 -21.38
N GLU A 202 2.98 18.72 -22.62
CA GLU A 202 3.68 17.77 -23.47
C GLU A 202 3.83 18.34 -24.90
N MET A 203 5.05 18.26 -25.43
CA MET A 203 5.37 18.71 -26.78
C MET A 203 4.79 17.77 -27.85
N MET A 204 4.68 16.48 -27.54
CA MET A 204 4.14 15.47 -28.43
C MET A 204 2.60 15.47 -28.48
N PRO A 205 1.99 14.95 -29.56
CA PRO A 205 0.52 14.83 -29.67
C PRO A 205 -0.09 13.77 -28.72
N THR A 206 0.74 12.93 -28.10
CA THR A 206 0.31 11.80 -27.27
C THR A 206 1.22 11.62 -26.05
N ILE A 207 0.64 11.05 -24.99
CA ILE A 207 1.36 10.71 -23.75
C ILE A 207 1.87 9.27 -23.75
N LEU A 208 2.88 9.01 -22.90
CA LEU A 208 3.44 7.68 -22.64
C LEU A 208 3.78 6.93 -23.93
N ASN A 209 4.52 7.59 -24.83
CA ASN A 209 4.83 7.08 -26.18
C ASN A 209 5.68 5.80 -26.21
N THR A 210 6.18 5.37 -25.05
CA THR A 210 6.90 4.11 -24.85
C THR A 210 5.97 2.93 -24.53
N LEU A 211 4.70 3.18 -24.21
CA LEU A 211 3.69 2.14 -24.00
C LEU A 211 2.89 1.88 -25.27
N ASP A 212 2.28 0.70 -25.32
CA ASP A 212 1.22 0.43 -26.28
C ASP A 212 0.07 1.42 -26.16
N ARG A 213 -0.44 1.86 -27.32
CA ARG A 213 -1.45 2.92 -27.41
C ARG A 213 -2.71 2.61 -26.60
N GLN A 214 -3.11 1.35 -26.55
CA GLN A 214 -4.28 0.90 -25.78
C GLN A 214 -4.13 1.16 -24.27
N ASP A 215 -2.92 1.02 -23.72
CA ASP A 215 -2.66 1.26 -22.30
C ASP A 215 -2.50 2.74 -22.01
N ALA A 216 -1.79 3.47 -22.87
CA ALA A 216 -1.69 4.93 -22.76
C ALA A 216 -3.08 5.61 -22.88
N ASP A 217 -4.00 5.08 -23.70
CA ASP A 217 -5.38 5.61 -23.79
C ASP A 217 -6.20 5.38 -22.50
N LYS A 218 -5.94 4.29 -21.78
CA LYS A 218 -6.56 4.08 -20.44
C LYS A 218 -6.08 5.16 -19.47
N VAL A 219 -4.79 5.52 -19.53
CA VAL A 219 -4.22 6.60 -18.71
C VAL A 219 -4.86 7.95 -19.08
N VAL A 220 -4.97 8.28 -20.37
CA VAL A 220 -5.65 9.52 -20.82
C VAL A 220 -7.08 9.58 -20.29
N LYS A 221 -7.84 8.49 -20.40
CA LYS A 221 -9.21 8.41 -19.86
C LYS A 221 -9.25 8.62 -18.35
N TYR A 222 -8.29 8.04 -17.62
CA TYR A 222 -8.17 8.23 -16.17
C TYR A 222 -7.87 9.69 -15.82
N LEU A 223 -6.84 10.30 -16.41
CA LEU A 223 -6.46 11.69 -16.17
C LEU A 223 -7.60 12.66 -16.51
N THR A 224 -8.28 12.45 -17.63
CA THR A 224 -9.44 13.26 -18.06
C THR A 224 -10.59 13.15 -17.06
N LYS A 225 -10.92 11.93 -16.61
CA LYS A 225 -11.95 11.68 -15.59
C LYS A 225 -11.62 12.38 -14.26
N HIS A 226 -10.33 12.57 -13.98
CA HIS A 226 -9.85 13.25 -12.78
C HIS A 226 -9.57 14.75 -13.01
N HIS A 227 -10.05 15.34 -14.11
CA HIS A 227 -9.95 16.77 -14.43
C HIS A 227 -8.50 17.28 -14.51
N VAL A 228 -7.60 16.46 -15.05
CA VAL A 228 -6.24 16.89 -15.39
C VAL A 228 -6.24 17.52 -16.78
N ASN A 229 -5.65 18.71 -16.89
CA ASN A 229 -5.49 19.42 -18.16
C ASN A 229 -4.29 18.86 -18.92
N LEU A 230 -4.55 18.13 -20.00
CA LEU A 230 -3.50 17.61 -20.88
C LEU A 230 -3.22 18.63 -22.00
N LEU A 231 -2.17 19.43 -21.84
CA LEU A 231 -1.72 20.41 -22.81
C LEU A 231 -0.72 19.75 -23.78
N LEU A 232 -1.26 18.98 -24.72
CA LEU A 232 -0.50 18.25 -25.76
C LEU A 232 -0.17 19.18 -26.93
N ASN A 233 0.88 18.85 -27.69
CA ASN A 233 1.42 19.70 -28.77
C ASN A 233 1.92 21.08 -28.29
N HIS A 234 2.25 21.22 -27.01
CA HIS A 234 2.73 22.47 -26.43
C HIS A 234 4.15 22.27 -25.86
N ALA A 235 5.14 22.90 -26.48
CA ALA A 235 6.51 22.91 -25.98
C ALA A 235 6.68 24.06 -24.97
N ILE A 236 7.33 23.80 -23.83
CA ILE A 236 7.71 24.88 -22.90
C ILE A 236 8.92 25.62 -23.45
N THR A 237 8.85 26.95 -23.48
CA THR A 237 9.91 27.83 -24.01
C THR A 237 10.59 28.65 -22.92
N GLU A 238 9.89 28.92 -21.83
CA GLU A 238 10.40 29.68 -20.68
C GLU A 238 9.65 29.29 -19.41
N VAL A 239 10.36 29.26 -18.29
CA VAL A 239 9.80 29.07 -16.95
C VAL A 239 10.10 30.32 -16.13
N ALA A 240 9.07 31.07 -15.76
CA ALA A 240 9.17 32.23 -14.88
C ALA A 240 8.72 31.87 -13.45
N ALA A 241 8.78 32.84 -12.53
CA ALA A 241 8.43 32.64 -11.12
C ALA A 241 6.92 32.46 -10.88
N ASP A 242 6.08 32.94 -11.80
CA ASP A 242 4.61 33.02 -11.69
C ASP A 242 3.86 32.47 -12.92
N HIS A 243 4.58 32.03 -13.96
CA HIS A 243 3.98 31.43 -15.14
C HIS A 243 4.96 30.55 -15.93
N VAL A 244 4.40 29.72 -16.80
CA VAL A 244 5.14 28.93 -17.79
C VAL A 244 4.71 29.38 -19.18
N LYS A 245 5.67 29.70 -20.04
CA LYS A 245 5.40 30.05 -21.45
C LYS A 245 5.44 28.81 -22.30
N ILE A 246 4.34 28.56 -23.01
CA ILE A 246 4.24 27.48 -24.00
C ILE A 246 4.30 28.07 -25.40
N LYS A 247 4.92 27.35 -26.32
CA LYS A 247 5.03 27.74 -27.72
C LYS A 247 3.64 27.79 -28.35
N ASP A 248 3.35 28.88 -29.07
CA ASP A 248 2.10 29.07 -29.84
C ASP A 248 0.80 28.96 -29.00
N GLY A 249 0.88 29.15 -27.67
CA GLY A 249 -0.26 29.08 -26.76
C GLY A 249 -0.26 30.18 -25.69
N GLU A 250 -1.29 30.19 -24.85
CA GLU A 250 -1.39 31.12 -23.73
C GLU A 250 -0.43 30.73 -22.60
N ASN A 251 0.15 31.73 -21.92
CA ASN A 251 0.94 31.48 -20.73
C ASN A 251 0.10 30.77 -19.68
N VAL A 252 0.67 29.76 -19.04
CA VAL A 252 0.02 29.00 -17.97
C VAL A 252 0.43 29.63 -16.63
N PRO A 253 -0.46 30.34 -15.92
CA PRO A 253 -0.13 30.94 -14.63
C PRO A 253 0.11 29.84 -13.60
N THR A 254 1.28 29.82 -12.98
CA THR A 254 1.65 28.81 -11.97
C THR A 254 2.86 29.25 -11.18
N HIS A 255 2.88 28.94 -9.89
CA HIS A 255 4.06 29.04 -9.04
C HIS A 255 4.79 27.70 -8.86
N THR A 256 4.36 26.66 -9.56
CA THR A 256 4.89 25.30 -9.41
C THR A 256 4.98 24.59 -10.75
N LEU A 257 6.19 24.53 -11.29
CA LEU A 257 6.52 23.66 -12.40
C LEU A 257 7.41 22.50 -11.94
N ILE A 258 6.93 21.26 -12.08
CA ILE A 258 7.73 20.06 -11.87
C ILE A 258 8.24 19.58 -13.24
N TRP A 259 9.55 19.70 -13.46
CA TRP A 259 10.23 19.34 -14.70
C TRP A 259 10.60 17.85 -14.71
N THR A 260 9.91 17.09 -15.56
CA THR A 260 10.14 15.65 -15.73
C THR A 260 10.47 15.27 -17.18
N THR A 261 10.81 16.25 -18.01
CA THR A 261 11.18 16.01 -19.41
C THR A 261 12.64 15.65 -19.53
N GLY A 262 12.93 14.47 -20.10
CA GLY A 262 14.26 14.11 -20.55
C GLY A 262 15.27 13.82 -19.44
N VAL A 263 16.15 12.88 -19.74
CA VAL A 263 17.29 12.51 -18.89
C VAL A 263 18.52 12.49 -19.79
N GLN A 264 19.66 12.89 -19.24
CA GLN A 264 20.96 12.75 -19.88
C GLN A 264 21.92 12.01 -18.94
N GLY A 265 23.06 11.57 -19.45
CA GLY A 265 24.14 11.05 -18.61
C GLY A 265 24.59 12.13 -17.63
N ASN A 266 24.95 11.72 -16.41
CA ASN A 266 25.41 12.65 -15.38
C ASN A 266 26.66 13.41 -15.85
N THR A 267 26.57 14.74 -15.90
CA THR A 267 27.59 15.60 -16.50
C THR A 267 28.90 15.61 -15.72
N GLN A 268 28.90 15.17 -14.47
CA GLN A 268 30.11 14.88 -13.67
C GLN A 268 31.05 13.90 -14.39
N ALA A 269 30.53 12.98 -15.20
CA ALA A 269 31.33 12.06 -16.01
C ALA A 269 32.32 12.76 -16.96
N THR A 270 32.07 14.02 -17.30
CA THR A 270 32.98 14.83 -18.15
C THR A 270 34.38 14.93 -17.54
N SER A 271 34.51 15.03 -16.22
CA SER A 271 35.82 15.14 -15.56
C SER A 271 36.65 13.85 -15.64
N TYR A 272 36.05 12.72 -16.04
CA TYR A 272 36.74 11.45 -16.21
C TYR A 272 37.46 11.33 -17.56
N GLY A 273 37.15 12.24 -18.50
CA GLY A 273 37.77 12.29 -19.83
C GLY A 273 37.61 10.98 -20.61
N LEU A 274 36.43 10.39 -20.56
CA LEU A 274 36.02 9.22 -21.33
C LEU A 274 35.23 9.66 -22.55
N GLU A 275 35.19 8.82 -23.59
CA GLU A 275 34.41 9.10 -24.79
C GLU A 275 32.91 9.17 -24.46
N LYS A 276 32.22 10.10 -25.11
CA LYS A 276 30.78 10.30 -24.96
C LYS A 276 30.04 9.98 -26.25
N THR A 277 28.78 9.60 -26.11
CA THR A 277 27.85 9.46 -27.22
C THR A 277 27.48 10.84 -27.77
N GLU A 278 27.18 10.91 -29.07
CA GLU A 278 26.77 12.15 -29.73
C GLU A 278 25.50 12.79 -29.13
N ARG A 279 24.63 11.96 -28.54
CA ARG A 279 23.37 12.42 -27.93
C ARG A 279 23.30 11.98 -26.47
N GLY A 280 22.73 12.84 -25.64
CA GLY A 280 22.37 12.54 -24.26
C GLY A 280 23.54 12.47 -23.28
N GLU A 281 24.74 12.92 -23.64
CA GLU A 281 25.90 13.03 -22.73
C GLU A 281 26.28 11.74 -21.98
N ARG A 282 26.02 10.57 -22.58
CA ARG A 282 26.33 9.26 -21.99
C ARG A 282 27.75 8.85 -22.36
N LEU A 283 28.39 8.04 -21.53
CA LEU A 283 29.72 7.50 -21.77
C LEU A 283 29.66 6.31 -22.73
N THR A 284 30.45 6.31 -23.80
CA THR A 284 30.42 5.26 -24.82
C THR A 284 30.95 3.95 -24.23
N ALA A 285 30.11 2.90 -24.29
CA ALA A 285 30.47 1.56 -23.83
C ALA A 285 30.42 0.56 -25.00
N ASN A 286 31.29 -0.45 -24.96
CA ASN A 286 31.25 -1.56 -25.93
C ASN A 286 30.26 -2.66 -25.50
N ALA A 287 30.15 -3.76 -26.27
CA ALA A 287 29.24 -4.87 -25.96
C ALA A 287 29.56 -5.61 -24.64
N TYR A 288 30.75 -5.42 -24.08
CA TYR A 288 31.20 -5.98 -22.81
C TYR A 288 31.05 -5.00 -21.64
N MET A 289 30.45 -3.83 -21.89
CA MET A 289 30.32 -2.70 -20.96
C MET A 289 31.65 -2.05 -20.56
N GLU A 290 32.70 -2.22 -21.36
CA GLU A 290 33.97 -1.52 -21.19
C GLU A 290 33.88 -0.12 -21.80
N ALA A 291 34.58 0.85 -21.20
CA ALA A 291 34.70 2.19 -21.79
C ALA A 291 35.48 2.11 -23.11
N VAL A 292 34.85 2.58 -24.19
CA VAL A 292 35.46 2.56 -25.53
C VAL A 292 36.75 3.39 -25.53
N GLY A 293 37.82 2.83 -26.12
CA GLY A 293 39.15 3.43 -26.18
C GLY A 293 40.01 3.20 -24.93
N PHE A 294 39.47 2.57 -23.89
CA PHE A 294 40.14 2.31 -22.62
C PHE A 294 39.95 0.87 -22.10
N GLU A 295 39.69 -0.09 -22.98
CA GLU A 295 39.33 -1.47 -22.66
C GLU A 295 40.43 -2.17 -21.84
N ALA A 296 41.70 -1.94 -22.18
CA ALA A 296 42.84 -2.54 -21.48
C ALA A 296 43.06 -2.01 -20.05
N LEU A 297 42.38 -0.92 -19.65
CA LEU A 297 42.57 -0.28 -18.35
C LEU A 297 41.64 -0.81 -17.26
N GLY A 298 40.71 -1.71 -17.60
CA GLY A 298 39.75 -2.27 -16.65
C GLY A 298 38.67 -1.27 -16.22
N ILE A 299 38.27 -0.38 -17.13
CA ILE A 299 37.24 0.65 -16.91
C ILE A 299 35.94 0.18 -17.55
N TYR A 300 34.90 0.07 -16.72
CA TYR A 300 33.57 -0.37 -17.12
C TYR A 300 32.54 0.73 -16.85
N VAL A 301 31.49 0.77 -17.66
CA VAL A 301 30.43 1.78 -17.58
C VAL A 301 29.07 1.09 -17.59
N ALA A 302 28.24 1.37 -16.59
CA ALA A 302 26.94 0.73 -16.42
C ALA A 302 25.86 1.71 -15.96
N GLY A 303 24.58 1.31 -16.01
CA GLY A 303 23.47 2.19 -15.64
C GLY A 303 23.17 3.27 -16.67
N ASP A 304 22.47 4.31 -16.23
CA ASP A 304 21.97 5.37 -17.12
C ASP A 304 23.08 6.24 -17.74
N VAL A 305 24.28 6.23 -17.14
CA VAL A 305 25.47 6.91 -17.69
C VAL A 305 26.10 6.13 -18.84
N SER A 306 25.82 4.84 -18.98
CA SER A 306 26.37 3.99 -20.05
C SER A 306 25.60 4.21 -21.36
N GLY A 307 26.29 4.53 -22.45
CA GLY A 307 25.73 4.78 -23.78
C GLY A 307 26.08 3.66 -24.75
N TYR A 308 25.60 2.44 -24.51
CA TYR A 308 25.73 1.32 -25.46
C TYR A 308 24.58 1.33 -26.48
N THR A 309 24.90 1.13 -27.76
CA THR A 309 23.90 0.92 -28.81
C THR A 309 23.81 -0.56 -29.12
N GLU A 310 22.63 -1.14 -28.93
CA GLU A 310 22.39 -2.56 -29.18
C GLU A 310 22.46 -2.86 -30.68
N LYS A 311 23.32 -3.80 -31.08
CA LYS A 311 23.55 -4.13 -32.50
C LYS A 311 22.30 -4.61 -33.22
N GLU A 312 21.42 -5.33 -32.54
CA GLU A 312 20.22 -5.93 -33.14
C GLU A 312 19.13 -4.89 -33.44
N THR A 313 18.97 -3.89 -32.57
CA THR A 313 17.90 -2.89 -32.68
C THR A 313 18.39 -1.56 -33.24
N GLY A 314 19.70 -1.31 -33.21
CA GLY A 314 20.30 -0.01 -33.54
C GLY A 314 19.92 1.10 -32.55
N ARG A 315 19.32 0.76 -31.40
CA ARG A 315 18.85 1.71 -30.40
C ARG A 315 19.81 1.77 -29.21
N PRO A 316 19.98 2.94 -28.58
CA PRO A 316 20.70 3.03 -27.33
C PRO A 316 19.95 2.26 -26.24
N THR A 317 20.69 1.72 -25.27
CA THR A 317 20.09 1.09 -24.09
C THR A 317 19.14 2.09 -23.40
N PRO A 318 17.92 1.68 -23.01
CA PRO A 318 16.97 2.55 -22.36
C PRO A 318 17.44 2.92 -20.94
N GLN A 319 17.13 4.12 -20.48
CA GLN A 319 17.43 4.58 -19.11
C GLN A 319 16.34 4.13 -18.15
N ILE A 320 16.33 2.83 -17.87
CA ILE A 320 15.35 2.16 -16.99
C ILE A 320 16.06 1.22 -16.03
N VAL A 321 15.37 0.88 -14.93
CA VAL A 321 15.85 -0.02 -13.87
C VAL A 321 16.42 -1.34 -14.44
N GLU A 322 15.69 -2.01 -15.33
CA GLU A 322 16.13 -3.30 -15.87
C GLU A 322 17.41 -3.19 -16.69
N ALA A 323 17.56 -2.13 -17.50
CA ALA A 323 18.78 -1.88 -18.26
C ALA A 323 19.96 -1.58 -17.33
N ALA A 324 19.74 -0.80 -16.27
CA ALA A 324 20.75 -0.51 -15.27
C ALA A 324 21.24 -1.78 -14.56
N GLU A 325 20.32 -2.68 -14.17
CA GLU A 325 20.69 -3.96 -13.57
C GLU A 325 21.43 -4.89 -14.55
N GLN A 326 20.99 -4.96 -15.80
CA GLN A 326 21.57 -5.85 -16.80
C GLN A 326 22.98 -5.39 -17.22
N THR A 327 23.17 -4.09 -17.49
CA THR A 327 24.48 -3.52 -17.83
C THR A 327 25.47 -3.71 -16.68
N ALA A 328 25.05 -3.44 -15.43
CA ALA A 328 25.87 -3.68 -14.25
C ALA A 328 26.22 -5.16 -14.04
N HIS A 329 25.26 -6.06 -14.33
CA HIS A 329 25.49 -7.49 -14.25
C HIS A 329 26.55 -7.94 -15.26
N ILE A 330 26.45 -7.50 -16.52
CA ILE A 330 27.43 -7.83 -17.56
C ILE A 330 28.82 -7.26 -17.23
N ALA A 331 28.91 -5.99 -16.83
CA ALA A 331 30.17 -5.39 -16.39
C ALA A 331 30.82 -6.21 -15.26
N SER A 332 30.03 -6.65 -14.28
CA SER A 332 30.50 -7.49 -13.18
C SER A 332 30.98 -8.86 -13.64
N LEU A 333 30.26 -9.51 -14.56
CA LEU A 333 30.66 -10.81 -15.11
C LEU A 333 31.97 -10.71 -15.89
N ASN A 334 32.18 -9.61 -16.63
CA ASN A 334 33.39 -9.41 -17.42
C ASN A 334 34.62 -9.10 -16.54
N ILE A 335 34.46 -8.35 -15.46
CA ILE A 335 35.53 -8.22 -14.44
C ILE A 335 35.85 -9.58 -13.81
N ILE A 336 34.84 -10.41 -13.52
CA ILE A 336 35.07 -11.77 -12.99
C ILE A 336 35.82 -12.62 -14.02
N ALA A 337 35.45 -12.52 -15.30
CA ALA A 337 36.09 -13.24 -16.38
C ALA A 337 37.56 -12.85 -16.55
N ASP A 338 37.87 -11.55 -16.50
CA ASP A 338 39.24 -11.04 -16.54
C ASP A 338 40.08 -11.55 -15.36
N ILE A 339 39.51 -11.58 -14.15
CA ILE A 339 40.22 -12.06 -12.95
C ILE A 339 40.45 -13.58 -13.00
N LYS A 340 39.50 -14.35 -13.56
CA LYS A 340 39.56 -15.82 -13.60
C LYS A 340 40.15 -16.38 -14.89
N GLY A 341 40.41 -15.55 -15.89
CA GLY A 341 40.87 -15.97 -17.21
C GLY A 341 39.82 -16.75 -18.00
N THR A 342 38.54 -16.42 -17.86
CA THR A 342 37.44 -17.03 -18.62
C THR A 342 36.95 -16.13 -19.75
N GLU A 343 36.07 -16.64 -20.62
CA GLU A 343 35.51 -15.87 -21.73
C GLU A 343 34.59 -14.72 -21.24
N LYS A 344 34.61 -13.59 -21.96
CA LYS A 344 33.74 -12.43 -21.69
C LYS A 344 32.34 -12.64 -22.25
N HIS A 345 31.36 -12.01 -21.61
CA HIS A 345 29.95 -12.04 -21.95
C HIS A 345 29.51 -10.76 -22.64
N THR A 346 28.82 -10.88 -23.77
CA THR A 346 28.20 -9.76 -24.47
C THR A 346 26.86 -9.38 -23.85
N TYR A 347 26.54 -8.08 -23.87
CA TYR A 347 25.26 -7.55 -23.44
C TYR A 347 24.19 -7.77 -24.51
N VAL A 348 23.06 -8.36 -24.09
CA VAL A 348 21.83 -8.49 -24.87
C VAL A 348 20.68 -8.02 -23.97
N GLY A 349 20.01 -6.94 -24.37
CA GLY A 349 18.92 -6.35 -23.60
C GLY A 349 17.67 -7.24 -23.62
N SER A 350 17.11 -7.52 -22.45
CA SER A 350 15.85 -8.26 -22.33
C SER A 350 14.95 -7.60 -21.31
N TYR A 351 13.95 -6.84 -21.77
CA TYR A 351 13.07 -6.06 -20.92
C TYR A 351 11.74 -6.79 -20.69
N LYS A 352 11.38 -7.03 -19.43
CA LYS A 352 10.28 -7.93 -19.05
C LYS A 352 8.91 -7.26 -19.02
N GLY A 353 8.86 -5.94 -19.13
CA GLY A 353 7.63 -5.19 -19.14
C GLY A 353 7.80 -3.78 -18.62
N THR A 354 6.68 -3.05 -18.59
CA THR A 354 6.61 -1.70 -18.07
C THR A 354 5.38 -1.57 -17.19
N MET A 355 5.48 -0.82 -16.10
CA MET A 355 4.36 -0.48 -15.23
C MET A 355 4.41 1.00 -14.91
N VAL A 356 3.26 1.67 -15.01
CA VAL A 356 3.11 3.10 -14.71
C VAL A 356 1.96 3.26 -13.72
N SER A 357 2.26 3.83 -12.57
CA SER A 357 1.23 4.20 -11.61
C SER A 357 0.63 5.58 -11.92
N VAL A 358 -0.64 5.76 -11.58
CA VAL A 358 -1.32 7.06 -11.63
C VAL A 358 -2.00 7.24 -10.27
N GLY A 359 -1.19 7.66 -9.31
CA GLY A 359 -1.56 7.73 -7.89
C GLY A 359 -1.49 6.37 -7.21
N ALA A 360 -2.10 6.28 -6.04
CA ALA A 360 -1.94 5.15 -5.13
C ALA A 360 -2.85 3.95 -5.43
N LYS A 361 -3.82 4.11 -6.34
CA LYS A 361 -4.95 3.17 -6.51
C LYS A 361 -5.12 2.64 -7.93
N TRP A 362 -4.45 3.24 -8.91
CA TRP A 362 -4.67 2.91 -10.31
C TRP A 362 -3.36 3.04 -11.09
N GLY A 363 -3.21 2.21 -12.12
CA GLY A 363 -2.07 2.24 -13.03
C GLY A 363 -2.32 1.32 -14.23
N VAL A 364 -1.33 1.24 -15.11
CA VAL A 364 -1.29 0.29 -16.23
C VAL A 364 0.01 -0.51 -16.17
N ALA A 365 -0.04 -1.76 -16.60
CA ALA A 365 1.14 -2.60 -16.69
C ALA A 365 1.08 -3.47 -17.93
N GLU A 366 2.20 -3.57 -18.63
CA GLU A 366 2.44 -4.50 -19.73
C GLU A 366 3.54 -5.46 -19.29
N LEU A 367 3.25 -6.76 -19.31
CA LEU A 367 4.18 -7.80 -18.91
C LEU A 367 4.47 -8.73 -20.10
N PHE A 368 5.76 -8.99 -20.31
CA PHE A 368 6.28 -9.91 -21.32
C PHE A 368 5.74 -9.68 -22.74
N GLY A 369 5.38 -8.43 -23.08
CA GLY A 369 4.85 -8.04 -24.39
C GLY A 369 3.49 -8.63 -24.75
N LYS A 370 2.75 -9.19 -23.78
CA LYS A 370 1.48 -9.91 -24.06
C LYS A 370 0.39 -9.67 -23.03
N VAL A 371 0.76 -9.46 -21.78
CA VAL A 371 -0.20 -9.37 -20.67
C VAL A 371 -0.38 -7.90 -20.30
N HIS A 372 -1.55 -7.35 -20.64
CA HIS A 372 -1.93 -5.98 -20.32
C HIS A 372 -2.88 -5.96 -19.11
N LEU A 373 -2.49 -5.22 -18.07
CA LEU A 373 -3.23 -5.08 -16.83
C LEU A 373 -3.54 -3.60 -16.56
N SER A 374 -4.62 -3.34 -15.83
CA SER A 374 -4.97 -1.99 -15.41
C SER A 374 -5.64 -1.97 -14.03
N GLY A 375 -5.64 -0.80 -13.40
CA GLY A 375 -6.26 -0.59 -12.09
C GLY A 375 -5.61 -1.44 -11.00
N PHE A 376 -6.44 -2.19 -10.25
CA PHE A 376 -5.99 -2.95 -9.09
C PHE A 376 -4.89 -3.97 -9.43
N PHE A 377 -5.03 -4.72 -10.54
CA PHE A 377 -4.04 -5.74 -10.90
C PHE A 377 -2.70 -5.15 -11.33
N ALA A 378 -2.70 -4.01 -12.04
CA ALA A 378 -1.47 -3.29 -12.37
C ALA A 378 -0.76 -2.78 -11.11
N MET A 379 -1.53 -2.25 -10.14
CA MET A 379 -0.97 -1.81 -8.85
C MET A 379 -0.48 -2.98 -7.99
N ALA A 380 -1.15 -4.15 -8.03
CA ALA A 380 -0.64 -5.35 -7.37
C ALA A 380 0.71 -5.78 -7.96
N VAL A 381 0.88 -5.68 -9.28
CA VAL A 381 2.15 -5.91 -9.97
C VAL A 381 3.22 -4.90 -9.54
N LYS A 382 2.88 -3.60 -9.42
CA LYS A 382 3.79 -2.59 -8.84
C LYS A 382 4.38 -3.07 -7.52
N HIS A 383 3.52 -3.41 -6.57
CA HIS A 383 3.98 -3.82 -5.24
C HIS A 383 4.76 -5.15 -5.28
N LEU A 384 4.38 -6.09 -6.15
CA LEU A 384 5.12 -7.34 -6.34
C LEU A 384 6.53 -7.09 -6.89
N ILE A 385 6.69 -6.21 -7.87
CA ILE A 385 8.01 -5.84 -8.44
C ILE A 385 8.93 -5.30 -7.35
N PHE A 386 8.44 -4.40 -6.49
CA PHE A 386 9.23 -3.87 -5.37
C PHE A 386 9.58 -4.93 -4.33
N ILE A 387 8.65 -5.83 -3.99
CA ILE A 387 8.92 -6.96 -3.09
C ILE A 387 10.03 -7.84 -3.70
N MET A 388 9.92 -8.20 -4.98
CA MET A 388 10.94 -8.97 -5.68
C MET A 388 12.29 -8.25 -5.71
N TYR A 389 12.31 -6.94 -5.93
CA TYR A 389 13.53 -6.13 -5.89
C TYR A 389 14.21 -6.16 -4.51
N THR A 390 13.44 -5.94 -3.43
CA THR A 390 13.99 -6.00 -2.06
C THR A 390 14.56 -7.37 -1.69
N LEU A 391 13.96 -8.45 -2.22
CA LEU A 391 14.50 -9.81 -2.13
C LEU A 391 15.78 -9.99 -2.95
N GLN A 392 15.83 -9.42 -4.17
CA GLN A 392 17.00 -9.49 -5.05
C GLN A 392 18.23 -8.80 -4.44
N ILE A 393 18.07 -7.66 -3.77
CA ILE A 393 19.16 -7.00 -3.04
C ILE A 393 19.49 -7.68 -1.68
N GLY A 394 18.69 -8.69 -1.30
CA GLY A 394 18.91 -9.52 -0.13
C GLY A 394 18.48 -8.89 1.19
N SER A 395 17.46 -8.02 1.19
CA SER A 395 16.99 -7.35 2.40
C SER A 395 15.51 -7.59 2.68
N LEU A 396 15.24 -8.55 3.57
CA LEU A 396 13.90 -8.77 4.13
C LEU A 396 13.43 -7.58 4.98
N TRP A 397 14.35 -6.85 5.61
CA TRP A 397 14.00 -5.68 6.42
C TRP A 397 13.37 -4.57 5.57
N TYR A 398 13.93 -4.28 4.39
CA TYR A 398 13.34 -3.32 3.46
C TYR A 398 12.03 -3.84 2.87
N MET A 399 11.92 -5.14 2.59
CA MET A 399 10.65 -5.76 2.17
C MET A 399 9.54 -5.53 3.19
N PHE A 400 9.78 -5.83 4.48
CA PHE A 400 8.78 -5.62 5.53
C PHE A 400 8.49 -4.13 5.77
N THR A 401 9.51 -3.27 5.68
CA THR A 401 9.34 -1.82 5.81
C THR A 401 8.47 -1.26 4.69
N TYR A 402 8.73 -1.67 3.45
CA TYR A 402 7.93 -1.33 2.29
C TYR A 402 6.48 -1.80 2.46
N LEU A 403 6.24 -3.08 2.78
CA LEU A 403 4.90 -3.61 3.02
C LEU A 403 4.17 -2.84 4.13
N LYS A 404 4.85 -2.59 5.24
CA LYS A 404 4.30 -1.82 6.36
C LYS A 404 3.88 -0.43 5.91
N ASN A 405 4.76 0.30 5.23
CA ASN A 405 4.51 1.68 4.84
C ASN A 405 3.46 1.79 3.75
N GLU A 406 3.54 0.98 2.67
CA GLU A 406 2.65 1.04 1.50
C GLU A 406 1.27 0.40 1.73
N ILE A 407 1.20 -0.69 2.48
CA ILE A 407 -0.02 -1.48 2.63
C ILE A 407 -0.72 -1.17 3.94
N PHE A 408 0.02 -1.03 5.05
CA PHE A 408 -0.58 -1.01 6.39
C PHE A 408 -0.55 0.35 7.08
N HIS A 409 0.35 1.26 6.73
CA HIS A 409 0.51 2.53 7.45
C HIS A 409 0.21 3.76 6.58
N THR A 410 -0.06 3.60 5.28
CA THR A 410 -0.39 4.75 4.43
C THR A 410 -1.67 5.45 4.89
N GLU A 411 -1.56 6.74 5.14
CA GLU A 411 -2.66 7.57 5.61
C GLU A 411 -3.61 7.97 4.46
N HIS A 412 -4.76 8.52 4.82
CA HIS A 412 -5.75 9.08 3.90
C HIS A 412 -6.24 8.14 2.78
N GLU A 413 -6.25 6.82 3.06
CA GLU A 413 -6.67 5.78 2.11
C GLU A 413 -5.84 5.72 0.82
N ARG A 414 -4.63 6.27 0.80
CA ARG A 414 -3.74 6.29 -0.37
C ARG A 414 -2.95 4.98 -0.51
N ASN A 415 -3.64 3.86 -0.64
CA ASN A 415 -3.02 2.57 -0.95
C ASN A 415 -3.89 1.70 -1.86
N LEU A 416 -3.32 0.59 -2.31
CA LEU A 416 -3.96 -0.43 -3.15
C LEU A 416 -5.34 -0.85 -2.64
N PHE A 417 -5.48 -1.05 -1.33
CA PHE A 417 -6.72 -1.50 -0.68
C PHE A 417 -7.65 -0.36 -0.27
N ARG A 418 -7.43 0.86 -0.78
CA ARG A 418 -8.25 2.05 -0.53
C ARG A 418 -8.46 2.29 0.97
N GLY A 419 -7.44 2.05 1.80
CA GLY A 419 -7.47 2.22 3.26
C GLY A 419 -8.14 1.11 4.07
N HIS A 420 -8.58 -0.01 3.47
CA HIS A 420 -9.09 -1.15 4.26
C HIS A 420 -8.03 -1.78 5.17
N THR A 421 -6.75 -1.66 4.80
CA THR A 421 -5.61 -2.25 5.50
C THR A 421 -4.84 -1.26 6.37
N SER A 422 -5.05 0.06 6.23
CA SER A 422 -4.15 1.09 6.80
C SER A 422 -4.76 2.05 7.81
N ARG A 423 -5.64 1.53 8.67
CA ARG A 423 -6.33 2.36 9.68
C ARG A 423 -5.48 2.55 10.95
N LEU A 424 -5.54 3.76 11.51
CA LEU A 424 -5.00 4.08 12.84
C LEU A 424 -5.54 3.07 13.87
N GLY A 425 -4.63 2.35 14.54
CA GLY A 425 -4.97 1.28 15.49
C GLY A 425 -5.20 -0.11 14.88
N ASN A 426 -4.62 -0.38 13.69
CA ASN A 426 -4.67 -1.63 12.90
C ASN A 426 -5.70 -2.69 13.36
N VAL A 427 -6.97 -2.36 13.18
CA VAL A 427 -8.11 -3.23 13.51
C VAL A 427 -8.29 -4.38 12.50
N LEU A 428 -7.43 -4.48 11.48
CA LEU A 428 -7.46 -5.53 10.47
C LEU A 428 -7.44 -6.92 11.12
N TRP A 429 -6.60 -7.10 12.13
CA TRP A 429 -6.42 -8.38 12.81
C TRP A 429 -7.63 -8.82 13.64
N SER A 430 -8.55 -7.89 13.91
CA SER A 430 -9.83 -8.23 14.54
C SER A 430 -10.94 -8.58 13.55
N VAL A 431 -10.72 -8.47 12.23
CA VAL A 431 -11.71 -8.87 11.21
C VAL A 431 -12.01 -10.37 11.25
N PRO A 432 -11.01 -11.28 11.30
CA PRO A 432 -11.30 -12.71 11.45
C PRO A 432 -12.08 -13.01 12.73
N LEU A 433 -11.70 -12.36 13.84
CA LEU A 433 -12.41 -12.48 15.11
C LEU A 433 -13.85 -11.95 15.02
N ARG A 434 -14.08 -10.85 14.29
CA ARG A 434 -15.42 -10.26 14.07
C ARG A 434 -16.34 -11.23 13.33
N ILE A 435 -15.83 -11.81 12.23
CA ILE A 435 -16.58 -12.76 11.40
C ILE A 435 -16.85 -14.03 12.19
N PHE A 436 -15.82 -14.58 12.85
CA PHE A 436 -15.97 -15.76 13.70
C PHE A 436 -17.01 -15.52 14.80
N TYR A 437 -16.94 -14.38 15.48
CA TYR A 437 -17.87 -14.06 16.56
C TYR A 437 -19.31 -13.92 16.08
N GLY A 438 -19.53 -13.27 14.92
CA GLY A 438 -20.85 -13.22 14.30
C GLY A 438 -21.37 -14.60 13.85
N LEU A 439 -20.49 -15.47 13.33
CA LEU A 439 -20.86 -16.86 12.99
C LEU A 439 -21.26 -17.67 14.23
N VAL A 440 -20.56 -17.49 15.35
CA VAL A 440 -20.91 -18.14 16.62
C VAL A 440 -22.28 -17.68 17.11
N TRP A 441 -22.59 -16.38 17.06
CA TRP A 441 -23.94 -15.89 17.37
C TRP A 441 -25.01 -16.44 16.43
N LEU A 442 -24.69 -16.64 15.15
CA LEU A 442 -25.61 -17.25 14.20
C LEU A 442 -25.87 -18.73 14.54
N VAL A 443 -24.83 -19.47 14.93
CA VAL A 443 -24.94 -20.87 15.39
C VAL A 443 -25.77 -20.96 16.66
N GLU A 444 -25.55 -20.07 17.63
CA GLU A 444 -26.34 -20.00 18.88
C GLU A 444 -27.81 -19.64 18.63
N ALA A 445 -28.09 -18.76 17.66
CA ALA A 445 -29.45 -18.39 17.30
C ALA A 445 -30.19 -19.50 16.52
N THR A 446 -29.45 -20.39 15.85
CA THR A 446 -30.01 -21.39 14.92
C THR A 446 -30.99 -22.36 15.59
N PRO A 447 -30.66 -23.03 16.72
CA PRO A 447 -31.61 -23.89 17.43
C PRO A 447 -32.89 -23.17 17.87
N LYS A 448 -32.83 -21.86 18.13
CA LYS A 448 -34.00 -21.06 18.53
C LYS A 448 -35.01 -20.89 17.40
N TRP A 449 -34.57 -20.99 16.15
CA TRP A 449 -35.44 -20.85 14.97
C TRP A 449 -35.93 -22.21 14.48
N VAL A 450 -35.01 -23.17 14.42
CA VAL A 450 -35.25 -24.50 13.84
C VAL A 450 -35.89 -25.47 14.84
N GLY A 451 -35.72 -25.22 16.15
CA GLY A 451 -36.17 -26.16 17.18
C GLY A 451 -35.47 -27.51 17.06
N ASP A 452 -36.25 -28.59 17.16
CA ASP A 452 -35.77 -29.97 16.97
C ASP A 452 -35.59 -30.36 15.48
N GLY A 453 -35.80 -29.41 14.56
CA GLY A 453 -35.72 -29.61 13.11
C GLY A 453 -34.29 -29.66 12.54
N LYS A 454 -34.18 -29.75 11.21
CA LYS A 454 -32.90 -29.73 10.50
C LYS A 454 -32.67 -28.35 9.90
N LEU A 455 -31.48 -27.77 10.15
CA LEU A 455 -31.11 -26.44 9.65
C LEU A 455 -31.34 -26.27 8.15
N TRP A 456 -31.03 -27.29 7.35
CA TRP A 456 -31.10 -27.27 5.89
C TRP A 456 -32.47 -27.64 5.30
N ASP A 457 -33.48 -27.84 6.15
CA ASP A 457 -34.86 -28.11 5.72
C ASP A 457 -35.80 -26.99 6.19
N PRO A 458 -36.09 -26.00 5.31
CA PRO A 458 -36.95 -24.86 5.65
C PRO A 458 -38.35 -25.25 6.13
N THR A 459 -38.83 -26.45 5.79
CA THR A 459 -40.14 -26.94 6.21
C THR A 459 -40.20 -27.30 7.70
N THR A 460 -39.03 -27.47 8.33
CA THR A 460 -38.91 -27.77 9.76
C THR A 460 -38.68 -26.53 10.62
N TRP A 461 -38.48 -25.37 10.00
CA TRP A 461 -38.26 -24.11 10.71
C TRP A 461 -39.55 -23.68 11.41
N PHE A 462 -39.39 -23.05 12.58
CA PHE A 462 -40.52 -22.62 13.44
C PHE A 462 -41.40 -23.77 13.95
N GLY A 463 -40.92 -25.02 13.83
CA GLY A 463 -41.59 -26.23 14.32
C GLY A 463 -41.40 -26.45 15.82
N LYS A 464 -41.70 -27.67 16.28
CA LYS A 464 -41.62 -28.07 17.70
C LYS A 464 -40.21 -27.81 18.28
N GLY A 465 -40.16 -27.20 19.46
CA GLY A 465 -38.91 -26.82 20.14
C GLY A 465 -38.32 -25.45 19.70
N SER A 466 -38.93 -24.78 18.73
CA SER A 466 -38.54 -23.43 18.29
C SER A 466 -39.01 -22.37 19.28
N TRP A 467 -38.21 -21.31 19.46
CA TRP A 467 -38.60 -20.14 20.28
C TRP A 467 -39.78 -19.35 19.69
N PHE A 468 -40.20 -19.69 18.46
CA PHE A 468 -41.35 -19.12 17.79
C PHE A 468 -42.67 -19.85 18.07
N THR A 469 -42.64 -21.00 18.75
CA THR A 469 -43.85 -21.64 19.30
C THR A 469 -44.37 -20.85 20.52
N ASN A 470 -45.44 -21.35 21.15
CA ASN A 470 -46.00 -20.75 22.36
C ASN A 470 -45.45 -21.40 23.64
N ASP A 471 -44.32 -22.10 23.55
CA ASP A 471 -43.67 -22.73 24.71
C ASP A 471 -42.71 -21.74 25.40
N ILE A 472 -42.82 -21.61 26.73
CA ILE A 472 -41.93 -20.74 27.52
C ILE A 472 -40.61 -21.45 27.83
N HIS A 473 -39.50 -20.98 27.24
CA HIS A 473 -38.16 -21.52 27.49
C HIS A 473 -37.38 -20.80 28.61
N LEU A 474 -37.93 -19.74 29.22
CA LEU A 474 -37.27 -18.98 30.28
C LEU A 474 -37.30 -19.72 31.65
N PRO A 475 -36.23 -19.65 32.46
CA PRO A 475 -36.08 -20.42 33.71
C PRO A 475 -36.85 -19.82 34.91
N PHE A 476 -37.73 -18.85 34.69
CA PHE A 476 -38.40 -18.11 35.75
C PHE A 476 -39.61 -18.86 36.32
N LYS A 477 -39.54 -19.24 37.60
CA LYS A 477 -40.61 -20.00 38.27
C LYS A 477 -41.97 -19.30 38.25
N TRP A 478 -42.01 -17.97 38.38
CA TRP A 478 -43.25 -17.18 38.40
C TRP A 478 -43.99 -17.15 37.05
N LEU A 479 -43.33 -17.53 35.96
CA LEU A 479 -43.95 -17.66 34.64
C LEU A 479 -44.44 -19.10 34.36
N LYS A 480 -43.95 -20.09 35.11
CA LYS A 480 -44.34 -21.50 34.97
C LYS A 480 -45.53 -21.87 35.86
N GLU A 481 -45.65 -21.23 37.02
CA GLU A 481 -46.80 -21.41 37.93
C GLU A 481 -48.12 -20.86 37.37
N THR A 482 -48.08 -20.03 36.33
CA THR A 482 -49.27 -19.47 35.67
C THR A 482 -49.81 -20.36 34.54
N ALA A 483 -48.98 -21.20 33.92
CA ALA A 483 -49.39 -22.15 32.89
C ALA A 483 -50.11 -23.39 33.48
N ASP A 484 -49.64 -23.90 34.62
CA ASP A 484 -50.27 -25.04 35.30
C ASP A 484 -51.63 -24.68 35.93
N ALA A 485 -51.87 -23.40 36.24
CA ALA A 485 -53.17 -22.93 36.74
C ALA A 485 -54.25 -22.86 35.63
N ALA A 486 -53.86 -22.81 34.35
CA ALA A 486 -54.78 -22.84 33.21
C ALA A 486 -54.99 -24.26 32.64
N ALA A 487 -53.99 -25.16 32.76
CA ALA A 487 -54.09 -26.55 32.29
C ALA A 487 -54.80 -27.50 33.29
N GLY A 488 -54.91 -27.12 34.57
CA GLY A 488 -55.62 -27.89 35.60
C GLY A 488 -57.15 -27.94 35.45
N ALA A 489 -57.71 -27.33 34.41
CA ALA A 489 -59.16 -27.25 34.14
C ALA A 489 -59.58 -27.89 32.81
N SER A 490 -58.90 -28.95 32.34
CA SER A 490 -59.54 -29.91 31.42
C SER A 490 -58.81 -31.25 31.44
N THR A 491 -59.61 -32.32 31.46
CA THR A 491 -59.26 -33.74 31.30
C THR A 491 -58.65 -34.45 32.51
N GLY A 492 -59.53 -34.76 33.47
CA GLY A 492 -59.48 -36.07 34.10
C GLY A 492 -59.97 -37.15 33.14
N ALA A 493 -59.37 -38.35 33.27
CA ALA A 493 -59.76 -39.64 32.70
C ALA A 493 -59.56 -39.87 31.18
N ALA A 494 -58.40 -40.43 30.82
CA ALA A 494 -58.29 -41.49 29.82
C ALA A 494 -56.96 -42.27 30.01
N ASP A 495 -57.10 -43.42 30.66
CA ASP A 495 -56.37 -44.68 30.49
C ASP A 495 -54.85 -44.77 30.63
N ALA A 496 -54.49 -45.45 31.72
CA ALA A 496 -53.36 -46.36 31.78
C ALA A 496 -53.55 -47.51 30.79
N THR A 497 -52.63 -47.67 29.83
CA THR A 497 -52.39 -48.97 29.20
C THR A 497 -50.96 -49.05 28.67
N ALA A 498 -50.34 -50.21 28.89
CA ALA A 498 -49.13 -50.73 28.25
C ALA A 498 -47.77 -50.13 28.66
N SER A 499 -47.25 -50.70 29.75
CA SER A 499 -45.85 -51.11 29.83
C SER A 499 -45.41 -51.96 28.62
N ALA A 500 -44.15 -51.75 28.20
CA ALA A 500 -43.23 -52.64 27.46
C ALA A 500 -42.90 -52.32 25.98
N SER A 501 -41.68 -51.80 25.78
CA SER A 501 -40.69 -52.02 24.69
C SER A 501 -39.88 -50.72 24.53
N THR A 502 -38.56 -50.64 24.50
CA THR A 502 -37.47 -51.61 24.37
C THR A 502 -36.18 -50.87 24.74
N ALA A 503 -35.24 -51.56 25.38
CA ALA A 503 -33.87 -51.09 25.57
C ALA A 503 -33.12 -51.00 24.22
N ALA A 504 -32.36 -49.90 24.03
CA ALA A 504 -31.17 -49.74 23.17
C ALA A 504 -30.85 -48.22 23.18
N GLU A 505 -29.65 -47.70 23.29
CA GLU A 505 -28.31 -48.28 23.30
C GLU A 505 -27.37 -47.20 23.85
N THR A 506 -26.46 -47.61 24.71
CA THR A 506 -25.33 -46.81 25.17
C THR A 506 -24.39 -46.57 23.98
N THR A 507 -24.48 -45.43 23.32
CA THR A 507 -23.43 -44.94 22.42
C THR A 507 -22.70 -43.78 23.07
N LYS A 508 -21.61 -44.13 23.77
CA LYS A 508 -20.48 -43.22 23.93
C LYS A 508 -20.05 -42.81 22.52
N SER A 509 -20.45 -41.63 22.06
CA SER A 509 -19.93 -41.08 20.81
C SER A 509 -18.47 -40.69 21.06
N THR A 510 -17.61 -41.50 20.46
CA THR A 510 -16.23 -41.23 20.04
C THR A 510 -15.87 -39.76 19.95
N ALA A 511 -14.72 -39.42 20.52
CA ALA A 511 -14.05 -38.14 20.33
C ALA A 511 -13.85 -37.88 18.84
N GLU A 512 -14.76 -37.11 18.24
CA GLU A 512 -14.52 -36.43 16.98
C GLU A 512 -13.64 -35.23 17.29
N PHE A 513 -12.63 -35.01 16.44
CA PHE A 513 -11.78 -33.84 16.51
C PHE A 513 -12.62 -32.59 16.13
N GLY A 514 -13.38 -32.09 17.10
CA GLY A 514 -14.08 -30.81 17.05
C GLY A 514 -13.44 -29.84 18.03
N LEU A 515 -13.71 -28.54 17.87
CA LEU A 515 -13.35 -27.48 18.83
C LEU A 515 -14.07 -27.65 20.19
N SER A 516 -14.54 -28.84 20.54
CA SER A 516 -15.08 -29.15 21.86
C SER A 516 -13.92 -29.33 22.82
N TYR A 517 -13.62 -28.23 23.49
CA TYR A 517 -12.88 -28.19 24.75
C TYR A 517 -13.56 -29.14 25.76
N SER A 518 -13.15 -30.41 25.79
CA SER A 518 -13.56 -31.38 26.81
C SER A 518 -12.85 -31.10 28.13
N PHE A 519 -13.03 -29.88 28.64
CA PHE A 519 -12.57 -29.43 29.94
C PHE A 519 -13.78 -28.91 30.74
N GLY A 520 -14.22 -29.70 31.72
CA GLY A 520 -15.24 -29.32 32.72
C GLY A 520 -16.64 -29.84 32.41
N HIS A 521 -17.04 -30.91 33.11
CA HIS A 521 -18.32 -31.60 33.01
C HIS A 521 -19.54 -30.70 33.21
N GLU A 522 -20.56 -30.91 32.35
CA GLU A 522 -21.87 -30.25 32.32
C GLU A 522 -21.79 -28.72 32.26
N PRO A 523 -22.62 -28.05 31.45
CA PRO A 523 -22.55 -26.61 31.30
C PRO A 523 -22.91 -25.94 32.65
N MET A 524 -21.88 -25.56 33.42
CA MET A 524 -22.05 -24.87 34.70
C MET A 524 -22.49 -23.44 34.44
N ALA A 525 -23.66 -23.08 34.94
CA ALA A 525 -24.13 -21.70 34.89
C ALA A 525 -23.14 -20.78 35.61
N VAL A 526 -22.90 -19.60 35.06
CA VAL A 526 -22.02 -18.59 35.69
C VAL A 526 -22.59 -18.15 37.03
N LEU A 527 -23.92 -18.07 37.13
CA LEU A 527 -24.66 -17.89 38.38
C LEU A 527 -25.73 -18.97 38.51
N GLU A 528 -25.81 -19.61 39.66
CA GLU A 528 -26.84 -20.64 39.93
C GLU A 528 -28.26 -20.08 40.00
N LYS A 529 -28.41 -18.81 40.42
CA LYS A 529 -29.71 -18.12 40.57
C LYS A 529 -29.56 -16.63 40.26
N VAL A 530 -30.63 -16.03 39.75
CA VAL A 530 -30.74 -14.58 39.55
C VAL A 530 -30.44 -13.84 40.88
N PRO A 531 -29.55 -12.82 40.89
CA PRO A 531 -29.25 -12.02 42.07
C PRO A 531 -30.51 -11.41 42.71
N HIS A 532 -30.58 -11.42 44.04
CA HIS A 532 -31.78 -11.01 44.78
C HIS A 532 -32.23 -9.57 44.50
N TRP A 533 -31.28 -8.65 44.32
CA TRP A 533 -31.54 -7.24 44.00
C TRP A 533 -32.09 -7.03 42.57
N LEU A 534 -31.88 -7.99 41.67
CA LEU A 534 -32.28 -7.90 40.25
C LEU A 534 -33.64 -8.56 39.98
N LYS A 535 -34.12 -9.43 40.88
CA LYS A 535 -35.42 -10.10 40.76
C LYS A 535 -36.63 -9.14 40.60
N PRO A 536 -36.72 -8.01 41.33
CA PRO A 536 -37.83 -7.06 41.15
C PRO A 536 -37.84 -6.45 39.75
N LEU A 537 -36.67 -6.17 39.18
CA LEU A 537 -36.53 -5.61 37.84
C LEU A 537 -36.98 -6.62 36.77
N PHE A 538 -36.56 -7.88 36.86
CA PHE A 538 -37.02 -8.91 35.90
C PHE A 538 -38.53 -9.16 35.98
N LYS A 539 -39.11 -9.13 37.18
CA LYS A 539 -40.58 -9.21 37.35
C LYS A 539 -41.31 -8.01 36.76
N PHE A 540 -40.72 -6.82 36.83
CA PHE A 540 -41.28 -5.62 36.20
C PHE A 540 -41.18 -5.67 34.67
N MET A 541 -40.04 -6.12 34.13
CA MET A 541 -39.81 -6.21 32.68
C MET A 541 -40.57 -7.36 32.01
N ILE A 542 -40.74 -8.48 32.71
CA ILE A 542 -41.43 -9.69 32.23
C ILE A 542 -42.49 -10.10 33.27
N PRO A 543 -43.63 -9.38 33.32
CA PRO A 543 -44.65 -9.56 34.36
C PRO A 543 -45.56 -10.76 34.11
N ASN A 544 -45.73 -11.20 32.86
CA ASN A 544 -46.64 -12.27 32.47
C ASN A 544 -46.08 -13.11 31.30
N GLU A 545 -46.78 -14.20 30.98
CA GLU A 545 -46.43 -15.15 29.91
C GLU A 545 -46.43 -14.51 28.51
N ASP A 546 -47.41 -13.65 28.19
CA ASP A 546 -47.47 -12.99 26.88
C ASP A 546 -46.24 -12.12 26.60
N VAL A 547 -45.79 -11.34 27.60
CA VAL A 547 -44.57 -10.53 27.50
C VAL A 547 -43.34 -11.42 27.42
N ALA A 548 -43.33 -12.57 28.11
CA ALA A 548 -42.23 -13.54 28.05
C ALA A 548 -42.07 -14.15 26.64
N LEU A 549 -43.17 -14.59 26.03
CA LEU A 549 -43.20 -15.13 24.66
C LEU A 549 -42.79 -14.07 23.63
N PHE A 550 -43.27 -12.83 23.78
CA PHE A 550 -42.85 -11.72 22.94
C PHE A 550 -41.35 -11.47 23.04
N MET A 551 -40.81 -11.35 24.26
CA MET A 551 -39.38 -11.09 24.50
C MET A 551 -38.50 -12.21 23.95
N GLN A 552 -38.92 -13.48 24.07
CA GLN A 552 -38.22 -14.64 23.52
C GLN A 552 -38.10 -14.54 21.99
N LYS A 553 -39.23 -14.31 21.29
CA LYS A 553 -39.28 -14.16 19.82
C LYS A 553 -38.47 -12.94 19.36
N PHE A 554 -38.63 -11.81 20.04
CA PHE A 554 -37.91 -10.58 19.76
C PHE A 554 -36.40 -10.77 19.92
N MET A 555 -35.96 -11.40 21.01
CA MET A 555 -34.55 -11.64 21.28
C MET A 555 -33.91 -12.54 20.21
N SER A 556 -34.60 -13.59 19.75
CA SER A 556 -34.14 -14.44 18.63
C SER A 556 -33.89 -13.66 17.34
N VAL A 557 -34.72 -12.65 17.05
CA VAL A 557 -34.53 -11.77 15.87
C VAL A 557 -33.35 -10.82 16.09
N VAL A 558 -33.21 -10.26 17.30
CA VAL A 558 -32.09 -9.39 17.67
C VAL A 558 -30.75 -10.12 17.56
N GLU A 559 -30.65 -11.37 18.00
CA GLU A 559 -29.40 -12.15 17.91
C GLU A 559 -28.97 -12.39 16.47
N VAL A 560 -29.89 -12.75 15.58
CA VAL A 560 -29.59 -12.91 14.15
C VAL A 560 -29.19 -11.58 13.52
N ALA A 561 -29.88 -10.49 13.87
CA ALA A 561 -29.53 -9.15 13.40
C ALA A 561 -28.12 -8.75 13.85
N LEU A 562 -27.75 -9.01 15.10
CA LEU A 562 -26.41 -8.77 15.64
C LEU A 562 -25.36 -9.66 14.97
N ALA A 563 -25.65 -10.93 14.77
CA ALA A 563 -24.78 -11.87 14.07
C ALA A 563 -24.45 -11.39 12.65
N LEU A 564 -25.48 -11.07 11.87
CA LEU A 564 -25.34 -10.55 10.51
C LEU A 564 -24.58 -9.22 10.51
N ALA A 565 -24.93 -8.29 11.41
CA ALA A 565 -24.26 -7.00 11.57
C ALA A 565 -22.76 -7.16 11.83
N LEU A 566 -22.36 -8.08 12.70
CA LEU A 566 -20.94 -8.38 12.98
C LEU A 566 -20.24 -9.01 11.76
N ILE A 567 -20.87 -9.99 11.08
CA ILE A 567 -20.28 -10.63 9.90
C ILE A 567 -19.98 -9.60 8.80
N VAL A 568 -20.99 -8.81 8.42
CA VAL A 568 -20.85 -7.80 7.36
C VAL A 568 -20.10 -6.54 7.83
N GLY A 569 -19.90 -6.39 9.14
CA GLY A 569 -19.23 -5.23 9.75
C GLY A 569 -20.06 -3.94 9.68
N ALA A 570 -21.37 -4.03 9.90
CA ALA A 570 -22.27 -2.89 10.02
C ALA A 570 -22.57 -2.60 11.50
N PHE A 571 -22.48 -1.33 11.88
CA PHE A 571 -22.63 -0.83 13.24
C PHE A 571 -21.81 -1.63 14.27
N THR A 572 -20.60 -2.05 13.90
CA THR A 572 -19.83 -3.06 14.63
C THR A 572 -19.63 -2.68 16.10
N TRP A 573 -19.34 -1.40 16.38
CA TRP A 573 -19.21 -0.91 17.75
C TRP A 573 -20.51 -1.08 18.54
N LEU A 574 -21.64 -0.67 17.97
CA LEU A 574 -22.96 -0.76 18.61
C LEU A 574 -23.40 -2.21 18.75
N ALA A 575 -23.18 -3.04 17.72
CA ALA A 575 -23.48 -4.46 17.74
C ALA A 575 -22.67 -5.15 18.84
N SER A 576 -21.36 -4.93 18.90
CA SER A 576 -20.50 -5.46 19.96
C SER A 576 -20.87 -4.94 21.35
N ALA A 577 -21.24 -3.66 21.51
CA ALA A 577 -21.72 -3.12 22.78
C ALA A 577 -23.05 -3.76 23.22
N ALA A 578 -24.00 -3.92 22.30
CA ALA A 578 -25.25 -4.61 22.55
C ALA A 578 -24.99 -6.06 22.95
N THR A 579 -24.10 -6.76 22.24
CA THR A 579 -23.70 -8.11 22.57
C THR A 579 -23.06 -8.21 23.96
N ALA A 580 -22.18 -7.28 24.33
CA ALA A 580 -21.59 -7.24 25.67
C ALA A 580 -22.69 -7.09 26.74
N ALA A 581 -23.64 -6.18 26.53
CA ALA A 581 -24.79 -6.00 27.42
C ALA A 581 -25.66 -7.25 27.53
N LEU A 582 -25.92 -7.93 26.41
CA LEU A 582 -26.68 -9.19 26.37
C LEU A 582 -25.96 -10.32 27.10
N THR A 583 -24.64 -10.46 26.91
CA THR A 583 -23.84 -11.44 27.66
C THR A 583 -23.90 -11.17 29.16
N VAL A 584 -23.79 -9.91 29.59
CA VAL A 584 -23.97 -9.54 31.00
C VAL A 584 -25.37 -9.90 31.49
N MET A 585 -26.41 -9.61 30.71
CA MET A 585 -27.79 -9.97 31.05
C MET A 585 -28.00 -11.48 31.18
N PHE A 586 -27.44 -12.29 30.27
CA PHE A 586 -27.53 -13.75 30.35
C PHE A 586 -26.77 -14.32 31.56
N VAL A 587 -25.62 -13.74 31.90
CA VAL A 587 -24.89 -14.09 33.13
C VAL A 587 -25.77 -13.80 34.35
N LEU A 588 -26.35 -12.61 34.41
CA LEU A 588 -27.20 -12.17 35.52
C LEU A 588 -28.53 -12.93 35.62
N SER A 589 -29.05 -13.48 34.51
CA SER A 589 -30.25 -14.30 34.49
C SER A 589 -30.01 -15.77 34.87
N GLY A 590 -28.75 -16.19 35.01
CA GLY A 590 -28.37 -17.60 35.24
C GLY A 590 -28.53 -18.49 34.01
N MET A 591 -28.67 -17.91 32.82
CA MET A 591 -28.86 -18.62 31.54
C MET A 591 -27.56 -18.73 30.73
N PHE A 592 -26.43 -18.32 31.29
CA PHE A 592 -25.14 -18.29 30.62
C PHE A 592 -24.14 -19.24 31.29
N TYR A 593 -23.32 -19.90 30.49
CA TYR A 593 -22.40 -20.94 30.94
C TYR A 593 -20.95 -20.47 30.97
N TRP A 594 -20.14 -21.03 31.86
CA TRP A 594 -18.72 -20.68 32.01
C TRP A 594 -17.91 -20.82 30.72
N VAL A 595 -18.21 -21.82 29.89
CA VAL A 595 -17.59 -22.02 28.57
C VAL A 595 -17.80 -20.83 27.63
N ASN A 596 -18.84 -20.02 27.84
CA ASN A 596 -19.19 -18.89 26.97
C ASN A 596 -18.68 -17.55 27.49
N ILE A 597 -17.98 -17.49 28.63
CA ILE A 597 -17.52 -16.23 29.24
C ILE A 597 -16.64 -15.38 28.32
N TRP A 598 -15.92 -16.01 27.40
CA TRP A 598 -15.09 -15.34 26.41
C TRP A 598 -15.88 -14.42 25.47
N PHE A 599 -17.20 -14.63 25.31
CA PHE A 599 -18.06 -13.76 24.49
C PHE A 599 -17.97 -12.30 24.93
N LEU A 600 -17.93 -12.04 26.24
CA LEU A 600 -17.86 -10.68 26.76
C LEU A 600 -16.55 -10.00 26.35
N PHE A 601 -15.43 -10.69 26.50
CA PHE A 601 -14.11 -10.15 26.16
C PHE A 601 -13.95 -9.94 24.65
N VAL A 602 -14.49 -10.85 23.83
CA VAL A 602 -14.51 -10.66 22.37
C VAL A 602 -15.39 -9.50 21.96
N ALA A 603 -16.57 -9.34 22.58
CA ALA A 603 -17.43 -8.18 22.35
C ALA A 603 -16.69 -6.88 22.67
N LEU A 604 -16.06 -6.76 23.83
CA LEU A 604 -15.25 -5.59 24.20
C LEU A 604 -14.08 -5.35 23.23
N ALA A 605 -13.39 -6.41 22.79
CA ALA A 605 -12.30 -6.29 21.82
C ALA A 605 -12.77 -5.78 20.45
N LEU A 606 -13.95 -6.21 19.99
CA LEU A 606 -14.54 -5.81 18.71
C LEU A 606 -15.13 -4.40 18.71
N MET A 607 -15.32 -3.79 19.89
CA MET A 607 -15.58 -2.36 20.02
C MET A 607 -14.39 -1.49 19.60
N ASN A 608 -13.27 -2.06 19.16
CA ASN A 608 -12.20 -1.32 18.49
C ASN A 608 -12.62 -0.72 17.13
N GLY A 609 -13.81 -1.06 16.61
CA GLY A 609 -14.34 -0.51 15.37
C GLY A 609 -13.87 -1.23 14.11
N SER A 610 -13.59 -2.52 14.21
CA SER A 610 -13.17 -3.42 13.11
C SER A 610 -14.09 -3.39 11.89
N GLY A 611 -15.36 -2.97 12.02
CA GLY A 611 -16.30 -2.76 10.91
C GLY A 611 -15.80 -1.91 9.75
N ARG A 612 -14.84 -0.99 9.97
CA ARG A 612 -14.31 -0.17 8.87
C ARG A 612 -13.17 -0.83 8.12
N ALA A 613 -12.62 -1.93 8.63
CA ALA A 613 -11.73 -2.81 7.90
C ALA A 613 -12.57 -3.95 7.30
N PHE A 614 -12.61 -4.05 5.97
CA PHE A 614 -13.42 -5.04 5.24
C PHE A 614 -14.84 -5.21 5.81
N GLY A 615 -15.59 -4.11 5.99
CA GLY A 615 -16.96 -4.13 6.48
C GLY A 615 -17.72 -2.86 6.11
N LEU A 616 -19.04 -2.88 6.34
CA LEU A 616 -19.96 -1.82 5.90
C LEU A 616 -19.79 -0.49 6.63
N ASP A 617 -19.27 -0.48 7.87
CA ASP A 617 -19.04 0.76 8.64
C ASP A 617 -18.11 1.73 7.94
N LYS A 618 -17.27 1.25 7.01
CA LYS A 618 -16.44 2.13 6.17
C LYS A 618 -17.28 3.12 5.37
N TRP A 619 -18.46 2.72 4.89
CA TRP A 619 -19.34 3.58 4.11
C TRP A 619 -20.49 4.13 4.95
N LEU A 620 -21.06 3.31 5.84
CA LEU A 620 -22.16 3.70 6.70
C LEU A 620 -21.78 4.85 7.63
N GLN A 621 -20.63 4.77 8.32
CA GLN A 621 -20.26 5.81 9.29
C GLN A 621 -20.01 7.17 8.64
N PRO A 622 -19.21 7.31 7.55
CA PRO A 622 -19.07 8.59 6.86
C PRO A 622 -20.37 9.06 6.21
N TRP A 623 -21.22 8.16 5.73
CA TRP A 623 -22.53 8.52 5.20
C TRP A 623 -23.42 9.13 6.29
N LEU A 624 -23.49 8.50 7.47
CA LEU A 624 -24.20 9.02 8.64
C LEU A 624 -23.64 10.37 9.06
N GLN A 625 -22.33 10.50 9.19
CA GLN A 625 -21.68 11.77 9.48
C GLN A 625 -22.07 12.82 8.44
N LYS A 626 -21.95 12.53 7.14
CA LYS A 626 -22.27 13.49 6.09
C LYS A 626 -23.73 13.95 6.12
N HIS A 627 -24.69 13.12 6.49
CA HIS A 627 -26.11 13.48 6.51
C HIS A 627 -26.54 14.10 7.84
N PHE A 628 -26.24 13.44 8.96
CA PHE A 628 -26.62 13.91 10.30
C PHE A 628 -25.74 15.08 10.79
N PHE A 629 -24.43 15.05 10.56
CA PHE A 629 -23.56 16.15 11.05
C PHE A 629 -23.73 17.40 10.19
N LYS A 630 -24.05 17.31 8.89
CA LYS A 630 -24.38 18.53 8.12
C LYS A 630 -25.64 19.21 8.63
N TRP A 631 -26.60 18.43 9.11
CA TRP A 631 -27.79 18.97 9.76
C TRP A 631 -27.43 19.66 11.09
N TRP A 632 -26.54 19.07 11.90
CA TRP A 632 -26.16 19.61 13.21
C TRP A 632 -25.15 20.77 13.16
N TYR A 633 -24.13 20.68 12.30
CA TYR A 633 -22.98 21.60 12.24
C TYR A 633 -22.94 22.50 10.99
N GLY A 634 -23.88 22.33 10.04
CA GLY A 634 -23.91 23.08 8.79
C GLY A 634 -22.85 22.65 7.76
N LYS A 635 -22.66 23.48 6.72
CA LYS A 635 -21.59 23.31 5.71
C LYS A 635 -20.50 24.34 5.97
N SER A 636 -19.26 23.88 6.15
CA SER A 636 -18.10 24.77 6.11
C SER A 636 -18.06 25.46 4.75
N LYS A 637 -17.98 26.79 4.76
CA LYS A 637 -17.75 27.61 3.56
C LYS A 637 -16.50 28.43 3.83
N SER A 638 -15.60 28.48 2.85
CA SER A 638 -14.56 29.50 2.82
C SER A 638 -15.24 30.88 2.76
N ILE A 639 -14.64 31.87 3.43
CA ILE A 639 -15.13 33.26 3.42
C ILE A 639 -14.67 34.00 2.16
N TYR A 640 -13.65 33.47 1.48
CA TYR A 640 -13.12 34.00 0.24
C TYR A 640 -14.20 33.92 -0.85
N LYS A 641 -14.44 35.04 -1.53
CA LYS A 641 -15.44 35.19 -2.59
C LYS A 641 -14.82 34.86 -3.93
#